data_AF-A0A9P1CXF1-F1
#
_entry.id   AF-A0A9P1CXF1-F1
#
_cell.length_a   1.000
_cell.length_b   1.000
_cell.length_c   1.000
_cell.angle_alpha   90.00
_cell.angle_beta   90.00
_cell.angle_gamma   90.00
#
_symmetry.space_group_name_H-M   'P 1'
#
loop_
_entity.id
_entity.type
_entity.pdbx_description
1 polymer ?
#
loop_
_entity_poly.entity_id
_entity_poly.type
_entity_poly.pdbx_seq_one_letter_code
_entity_poly.pdbx_strand_id
1 'polypeptide(L)'
;MDTPAEKSDPPQNAEPPADDGSEGEQEAEDWGDEFNQMAPKAKAKAASRGKGRGRGKAKAKSKAGGAGKKREPVTSCICPGCPFPKYPGSRFCATNDHKKAWDNMVYQRRSRKSLTEKERSAFDEAMKDDMAAGRAVEAFARDNPPEMKKKGLVDFAQFLRIVGQRVGKRDTSGDVPMTERAFYKHCENVWGLSESEAAELWRDYDSDPQTERDSKGFHGALRLWIPAHEIKTREREHYVDNRVTEGSDVMKAPSLEDRRILKDIDHLRRQDLGFRDDHFQISSDQHVDVAMRTPVKGAALAEGPGNVKPEVEDKLEPPEKSVNMTRERPMFHRSADAGLRKMKAELSKVMLAGVAASVAWRAHPNELKTTDRALLAFCRVFQFRFEAGHRCLGSPEDIVQLVPDNSLCSGDSAAGSAGADESSCAWTDGMTDAQKTKVKEAVDARKKLSFEDFLKESRTTQQKFWDGEQTALVPLAVLESLVEKILETHEVGAFLELKKQWANAQVCMQTFTKGIKQSADDLVKHMKVKVAEAAREKKRKAEDDAKAQLQKIREEAKTAADAIKKRKTQHEKVCPALFTATWDEQAAPKVNAIDDPESLKDGDWASPWIMVNTEKSEAVKECIGGTALSRSLTSWGGQYKKSMAQAKLHHVTYPLDAKTGLNEVNALFDLWIGDGRKVDISEVKGGSAFMEAAWLFGCSAEMKHVGFNTNHAGLIKVLAVGEVRHLLLEWQSFVEAFQESLGDGSDGLSPEDLFEKFKEADENKIIELCKRGANMSQCILKKHDILFVPTGWVTVEVSSDCTLIYGFRKSVFLKGSAEAYSTAVKIVKGGGGKSVTRMEQILEKLK
;
A
#
# COMPACT_ATOMS: atom_id res chain seq x y z
N MET A 1 4.51 78.39 -39.00
CA MET A 1 5.52 77.56 -39.68
C MET A 1 6.06 76.62 -38.62
N ASP A 2 5.55 75.42 -38.37
CA ASP A 2 4.60 74.58 -39.09
C ASP A 2 3.67 73.88 -38.08
N THR A 3 2.49 73.52 -38.55
CA THR A 3 1.43 72.74 -37.89
C THR A 3 1.02 71.63 -38.87
N PRO A 4 0.21 70.61 -38.51
CA PRO A 4 -0.19 70.13 -37.17
C PRO A 4 -0.33 68.58 -37.09
N ALA A 5 -0.63 68.08 -35.89
CA ALA A 5 -1.69 67.09 -35.66
C ALA A 5 -2.05 67.16 -34.16
N GLU A 6 -2.97 68.05 -33.77
CA GLU A 6 -4.39 67.73 -33.47
C GLU A 6 -4.54 66.68 -32.36
N LYS A 7 -4.78 67.12 -31.10
CA LYS A 7 -6.09 67.41 -30.46
C LYS A 7 -6.82 66.10 -30.11
N SER A 8 -7.33 65.84 -28.90
CA SER A 8 -7.96 66.73 -27.90
C SER A 8 -8.33 65.94 -26.63
N ASP A 9 -8.12 66.49 -25.43
CA ASP A 9 -8.94 66.22 -24.23
C ASP A 9 -10.38 66.76 -24.46
N PRO A 10 -11.49 66.37 -23.77
CA PRO A 10 -11.67 65.96 -22.35
C PRO A 10 -12.83 64.90 -22.20
N PRO A 11 -13.79 64.86 -21.21
CA PRO A 11 -13.92 65.33 -19.82
C PRO A 11 -14.51 64.28 -18.82
N GLN A 12 -14.68 64.70 -17.56
CA GLN A 12 -15.47 64.07 -16.50
C GLN A 12 -16.97 63.88 -16.87
N ASN A 13 -17.55 62.71 -16.58
CA ASN A 13 -18.78 62.51 -15.78
C ASN A 13 -19.37 61.10 -15.96
N ALA A 14 -20.03 60.65 -14.90
CA ALA A 14 -21.04 59.59 -14.82
C ALA A 14 -20.57 58.12 -14.92
N GLU A 15 -20.74 57.43 -13.79
CA GLU A 15 -20.82 55.97 -13.68
C GLU A 15 -21.85 55.40 -14.66
N PRO A 16 -21.50 54.35 -15.43
CA PRO A 16 -22.47 53.51 -16.12
C PRO A 16 -22.79 52.25 -15.29
N PRO A 17 -23.99 51.66 -15.48
CA PRO A 17 -24.53 50.59 -14.65
C PRO A 17 -23.92 49.22 -14.99
N ALA A 18 -24.12 48.30 -14.05
CA ALA A 18 -23.74 46.89 -14.10
C ALA A 18 -24.15 46.23 -15.43
N ASP A 19 -23.15 45.65 -16.11
CA ASP A 19 -23.31 44.83 -17.29
C ASP A 19 -23.21 43.35 -16.87
N ASP A 20 -24.31 42.63 -17.11
CA ASP A 20 -24.47 41.19 -16.91
C ASP A 20 -23.71 40.44 -18.02
N GLY A 21 -22.50 40.01 -17.68
CA GLY A 21 -21.64 39.20 -18.55
C GLY A 21 -21.62 37.74 -18.11
N SER A 22 -22.61 36.98 -18.55
CA SER A 22 -22.72 35.53 -18.42
C SER A 22 -21.79 34.77 -19.37
N GLU A 23 -20.80 34.05 -18.83
CA GLU A 23 -20.13 32.88 -19.46
C GLU A 23 -19.57 32.04 -18.30
N GLY A 24 -19.77 30.73 -18.16
CA GLY A 24 -20.35 29.69 -18.99
C GLY A 24 -19.99 28.37 -18.30
N GLU A 25 -20.77 27.97 -17.30
CA GLU A 25 -20.67 26.63 -16.71
C GLU A 25 -21.25 25.63 -17.70
N GLN A 26 -20.41 24.69 -18.16
CA GLN A 26 -20.79 23.58 -19.03
C GLN A 26 -21.83 22.69 -18.35
N GLU A 27 -23.12 22.94 -18.63
CA GLU A 27 -24.21 22.01 -18.37
C GLU A 27 -24.14 20.82 -19.35
N ALA A 28 -23.39 19.80 -18.95
CA ALA A 28 -23.39 18.48 -19.57
C ALA A 28 -24.03 17.44 -18.62
N GLU A 29 -25.26 17.66 -18.16
CA GLU A 29 -26.03 16.68 -17.38
C GLU A 29 -27.54 16.78 -17.68
N ASP A 30 -28.03 16.17 -18.78
CA ASP A 30 -29.49 16.11 -19.04
C ASP A 30 -29.99 14.76 -19.61
N TRP A 31 -29.20 13.70 -19.41
CA TRP A 31 -29.67 12.31 -19.42
C TRP A 31 -29.59 11.65 -18.04
N GLY A 32 -28.93 12.31 -17.07
CA GLY A 32 -28.59 11.73 -15.78
C GLY A 32 -29.61 11.94 -14.68
N ASP A 33 -30.37 13.03 -14.68
CA ASP A 33 -31.04 13.47 -13.43
C ASP A 33 -32.51 13.03 -13.28
N GLU A 34 -33.25 12.69 -14.34
CA GLU A 34 -34.55 11.99 -14.17
C GLU A 34 -34.40 10.48 -13.87
N PHE A 35 -33.22 9.89 -14.13
CA PHE A 35 -32.97 8.45 -13.95
C PHE A 35 -32.01 8.13 -12.79
N ASN A 36 -31.44 9.14 -12.13
CA ASN A 36 -30.57 8.97 -10.96
C ASN A 36 -31.30 8.54 -9.67
N GLN A 37 -32.61 8.29 -9.71
CA GLN A 37 -33.31 7.68 -8.56
C GLN A 37 -32.99 6.18 -8.38
N MET A 38 -32.37 5.52 -9.37
CA MET A 38 -32.05 4.08 -9.30
C MET A 38 -30.56 3.72 -9.44
N ALA A 39 -29.67 4.71 -9.55
CA ALA A 39 -28.22 4.52 -9.55
C ALA A 39 -27.55 5.37 -8.44
N PRO A 40 -26.63 4.83 -7.63
CA PRO A 40 -25.86 5.66 -6.70
C PRO A 40 -24.94 6.62 -7.46
N LYS A 41 -25.11 7.94 -7.29
CA LYS A 41 -24.30 9.00 -7.92
C LYS A 41 -22.79 8.78 -7.71
N ALA A 42 -22.03 8.65 -8.79
CA ALA A 42 -20.57 8.57 -8.77
C ALA A 42 -19.95 9.93 -9.17
N LYS A 43 -19.32 10.63 -8.21
CA LYS A 43 -18.44 11.78 -8.53
C LYS A 43 -17.09 11.25 -9.03
N ALA A 44 -16.77 11.49 -10.29
CA ALA A 44 -15.43 11.30 -10.83
C ALA A 44 -14.60 12.58 -10.66
N LYS A 45 -13.59 12.52 -9.77
CA LYS A 45 -12.37 13.32 -9.91
C LYS A 45 -11.21 12.34 -9.89
N ALA A 46 -10.47 12.27 -11.00
CA ALA A 46 -9.36 11.37 -11.17
C ALA A 46 -8.21 11.71 -10.22
N ALA A 47 -7.89 10.79 -9.31
CA ALA A 47 -6.56 10.67 -8.73
C ALA A 47 -6.30 9.19 -8.42
N SER A 48 -5.42 8.58 -9.20
CA SER A 48 -4.98 7.20 -9.03
C SER A 48 -4.23 7.07 -7.70
N ARG A 49 -4.75 6.22 -6.78
CA ARG A 49 -4.00 5.46 -5.74
C ARG A 49 -4.97 4.92 -4.67
N GLY A 50 -4.90 3.60 -4.42
CA GLY A 50 -5.30 3.04 -3.10
C GLY A 50 -6.23 1.84 -3.12
N LYS A 51 -5.67 0.63 -3.30
CA LYS A 51 -6.35 -0.65 -3.08
C LYS A 51 -6.69 -0.88 -1.59
N GLY A 52 -7.98 -1.02 -1.30
CA GLY A 52 -8.60 -2.12 -0.54
C GLY A 52 -8.20 -2.36 0.91
N ARG A 53 -8.95 -1.76 1.86
CA ARG A 53 -9.13 -2.29 3.23
C ARG A 53 -10.18 -3.40 3.19
N GLY A 54 -9.80 -4.61 3.58
CA GLY A 54 -10.71 -5.73 3.84
C GLY A 54 -11.55 -5.46 5.08
N ARG A 55 -12.83 -5.85 5.03
CA ARG A 55 -13.73 -5.85 6.19
C ARG A 55 -14.13 -7.29 6.51
N GLY A 56 -14.00 -7.63 7.79
CA GLY A 56 -14.04 -8.98 8.34
C GLY A 56 -15.33 -9.75 8.14
N LYS A 57 -15.18 -11.08 8.10
CA LYS A 57 -16.28 -12.04 8.24
C LYS A 57 -16.83 -11.98 9.67
N ALA A 58 -18.11 -11.60 9.78
CA ALA A 58 -18.93 -11.89 10.93
C ALA A 58 -19.19 -13.41 11.00
N LYS A 59 -19.04 -13.97 12.21
CA LYS A 59 -19.48 -15.33 12.55
C LYS A 59 -21.01 -15.36 12.53
N ALA A 60 -21.60 -16.09 11.58
CA ALA A 60 -22.98 -16.54 11.68
C ALA A 60 -23.01 -17.91 12.38
N LYS A 61 -23.66 -17.96 13.54
CA LYS A 61 -24.16 -19.19 14.17
C LYS A 61 -25.24 -19.77 13.26
N SER A 62 -25.00 -20.93 12.63
CA SER A 62 -26.07 -21.80 12.16
C SER A 62 -26.33 -22.87 13.22
N LYS A 63 -27.50 -22.81 13.85
CA LYS A 63 -28.15 -23.96 14.49
C LYS A 63 -28.53 -24.92 13.36
N ALA A 64 -27.97 -26.12 13.36
CA ALA A 64 -28.60 -27.29 12.77
C ALA A 64 -28.59 -28.37 13.85
N GLY A 65 -29.79 -28.83 14.21
CA GLY A 65 -29.98 -29.97 15.10
C GLY A 65 -29.50 -31.26 14.44
N GLY A 66 -29.21 -32.26 15.28
CA GLY A 66 -28.77 -33.58 14.87
C GLY A 66 -27.40 -33.94 15.43
N ALA A 67 -27.33 -34.19 16.74
CA ALA A 67 -26.17 -34.81 17.38
C ALA A 67 -26.08 -36.30 16.98
N GLY A 68 -25.67 -36.55 15.74
CA GLY A 68 -25.07 -37.82 15.34
C GLY A 68 -23.66 -37.91 15.90
N LYS A 69 -23.33 -39.07 16.48
CA LYS A 69 -22.04 -39.45 17.08
C LYS A 69 -20.82 -38.77 16.43
N LYS A 70 -19.99 -38.13 17.26
CA LYS A 70 -18.65 -37.63 16.88
C LYS A 70 -17.86 -38.77 16.23
N ARG A 71 -17.63 -38.66 14.91
CA ARG A 71 -16.59 -39.45 14.24
C ARG A 71 -15.25 -38.85 14.64
N GLU A 72 -14.42 -39.64 15.30
CA GLU A 72 -13.02 -39.32 15.54
C GLU A 72 -12.29 -39.16 14.19
N PRO A 73 -11.37 -38.19 14.06
CA PRO A 73 -10.55 -38.05 12.85
C PRO A 73 -9.50 -39.17 12.78
N VAL A 74 -9.73 -40.16 11.92
CA VAL A 74 -8.83 -41.32 11.69
C VAL A 74 -7.63 -40.98 10.78
N THR A 75 -7.37 -39.71 10.46
CA THR A 75 -6.29 -39.35 9.51
C THR A 75 -5.27 -38.40 10.15
N SER A 76 -3.99 -38.80 10.06
CA SER A 76 -2.82 -38.05 10.51
C SER A 76 -2.58 -36.81 9.66
N CYS A 77 -1.98 -35.77 10.24
CA CYS A 77 -1.55 -34.56 9.55
C CYS A 77 -0.67 -34.88 8.33
N ILE A 78 -0.79 -34.11 7.24
CA ILE A 78 0.05 -34.33 6.04
C ILE A 78 1.53 -33.97 6.24
N CYS A 79 1.85 -33.17 7.26
CA CYS A 79 3.24 -32.87 7.61
C CYS A 79 3.94 -34.12 8.17
N PRO A 80 5.07 -34.54 7.58
CA PRO A 80 5.87 -35.66 8.08
C PRO A 80 6.16 -35.51 9.59
N GLY A 81 6.15 -36.61 10.33
CA GLY A 81 6.52 -36.62 11.75
C GLY A 81 5.55 -35.93 12.73
N CYS A 82 4.44 -35.35 12.26
CA CYS A 82 3.45 -34.71 13.14
C CYS A 82 2.59 -35.75 13.88
N PRO A 83 2.64 -35.85 15.22
CA PRO A 83 1.90 -36.87 15.97
C PRO A 83 0.40 -36.56 16.14
N PHE A 84 -0.03 -35.36 15.75
CA PHE A 84 -1.39 -34.88 15.99
C PHE A 84 -2.35 -35.19 14.83
N PRO A 85 -3.63 -35.55 15.11
CA PRO A 85 -4.63 -35.79 14.08
C PRO A 85 -5.00 -34.51 13.32
N LYS A 86 -5.56 -34.66 12.12
CA LYS A 86 -6.04 -33.53 11.31
C LYS A 86 -7.22 -32.80 11.96
N TYR A 87 -7.26 -31.48 11.81
CA TYR A 87 -8.42 -30.67 12.15
C TYR A 87 -9.58 -30.96 11.16
N PRO A 88 -10.85 -31.11 11.59
CA PRO A 88 -11.96 -31.39 10.69
C PRO A 88 -12.09 -30.37 9.55
N GLY A 89 -12.01 -30.83 8.30
CA GLY A 89 -12.02 -29.98 7.10
C GLY A 89 -10.69 -29.30 6.77
N SER A 90 -9.58 -29.70 7.41
CA SER A 90 -8.22 -29.23 7.15
C SER A 90 -7.29 -30.40 6.82
N ARG A 91 -6.28 -30.14 5.99
CA ARG A 91 -5.19 -31.08 5.71
C ARG A 91 -4.15 -31.13 6.83
N PHE A 92 -4.19 -30.18 7.77
CA PHE A 92 -3.17 -29.93 8.77
C PHE A 92 -3.63 -30.21 10.22
N CYS A 93 -2.68 -30.31 11.14
CA CYS A 93 -2.87 -30.75 12.53
C CYS A 93 -3.92 -29.94 13.32
N ALA A 94 -4.57 -30.60 14.28
CA ALA A 94 -5.54 -30.03 15.20
C ALA A 94 -4.94 -29.02 16.20
N THR A 95 -3.63 -29.08 16.46
CA THR A 95 -2.92 -28.07 17.27
C THR A 95 -2.80 -26.72 16.56
N ASN A 96 -3.17 -26.66 15.28
CA ASN A 96 -3.28 -25.45 14.47
C ASN A 96 -1.92 -24.82 14.08
N ASP A 97 -0.79 -25.48 14.39
CA ASP A 97 0.55 -24.95 14.11
C ASP A 97 0.88 -25.02 12.61
N HIS A 98 0.78 -26.22 12.01
CA HIS A 98 0.94 -26.40 10.57
C HIS A 98 -0.15 -25.66 9.78
N LYS A 99 -1.35 -25.53 10.34
CA LYS A 99 -2.43 -24.75 9.71
C LYS A 99 -2.10 -23.25 9.68
N LYS A 100 -1.56 -22.68 10.76
CA LYS A 100 -1.10 -21.28 10.77
C LYS A 100 0.05 -21.04 9.80
N ALA A 101 1.01 -21.98 9.73
CA ALA A 101 2.10 -21.93 8.76
C ALA A 101 1.56 -21.91 7.31
N TRP A 102 0.62 -22.80 6.99
CA TRP A 102 -0.09 -22.81 5.72
C TRP A 102 -0.83 -21.49 5.43
N ASP A 103 -1.63 -21.00 6.37
CA ASP A 103 -2.39 -19.76 6.21
C ASP A 103 -1.47 -18.55 5.97
N ASN A 104 -0.28 -18.53 6.58
CA ASN A 104 0.74 -17.52 6.36
C ASN A 104 1.37 -17.59 4.96
N MET A 105 1.67 -18.80 4.45
CA MET A 105 2.17 -18.98 3.08
C MET A 105 1.13 -18.50 2.06
N VAL A 106 -0.14 -18.84 2.25
CA VAL A 106 -1.26 -18.38 1.41
C VAL A 106 -1.44 -16.86 1.50
N TYR A 107 -1.27 -16.28 2.69
CA TYR A 107 -1.30 -14.82 2.86
C TYR A 107 -0.16 -14.13 2.12
N GLN A 108 1.08 -14.65 2.20
CA GLN A 108 2.22 -14.08 1.47
C GLN A 108 2.00 -14.16 -0.05
N ARG A 109 1.50 -15.29 -0.57
CA ARG A 109 1.10 -15.45 -1.98
C ARG A 109 0.06 -14.40 -2.41
N ARG A 110 -0.98 -14.16 -1.58
CA ARG A 110 -2.07 -13.21 -1.90
C ARG A 110 -1.65 -11.74 -1.80
N SER A 111 -0.84 -11.41 -0.79
CA SER A 111 -0.52 -10.02 -0.42
C SER A 111 0.68 -9.44 -1.17
N ARG A 112 1.57 -10.27 -1.72
CA ARG A 112 2.71 -9.82 -2.53
C ARG A 112 2.26 -9.37 -3.93
N LYS A 113 2.46 -8.07 -4.20
CA LYS A 113 2.15 -7.43 -5.49
C LYS A 113 3.20 -7.70 -6.57
N SER A 114 4.40 -8.14 -6.19
CA SER A 114 5.51 -8.46 -7.09
C SER A 114 5.37 -9.83 -7.76
N LEU A 115 4.43 -10.67 -7.31
CA LEU A 115 4.18 -11.98 -7.89
C LEU A 115 3.30 -11.89 -9.13
N THR A 116 3.77 -12.47 -10.22
CA THR A 116 3.03 -12.68 -11.45
C THR A 116 1.93 -13.74 -11.27
N GLU A 117 0.94 -13.76 -12.15
CA GLU A 117 -0.14 -14.76 -12.07
C GLU A 117 0.37 -16.18 -12.31
N LYS A 118 1.41 -16.34 -13.15
CA LYS A 118 2.06 -17.64 -13.40
C LYS A 118 2.67 -18.23 -12.13
N GLU A 119 3.34 -17.42 -11.30
CA GLU A 119 3.94 -17.86 -10.03
C GLU A 119 2.88 -18.19 -8.98
N ARG A 120 1.78 -17.42 -8.98
CA ARG A 120 0.63 -17.68 -8.10
C ARG A 120 -0.06 -19.00 -8.46
N SER A 121 -0.16 -19.34 -9.74
CA SER A 121 -0.69 -20.61 -10.22
C SER A 121 0.27 -21.77 -9.98
N ALA A 122 1.58 -21.57 -10.17
CA ALA A 122 2.59 -22.59 -9.88
C ALA A 122 2.60 -23.01 -8.40
N PHE A 123 2.44 -22.06 -7.48
CA PHE A 123 2.25 -22.35 -6.05
C PHE A 123 0.99 -23.17 -5.79
N ASP A 124 -0.15 -22.80 -6.40
CA ASP A 124 -1.41 -23.53 -6.21
C ASP A 124 -1.31 -24.96 -6.75
N GLU A 125 -0.61 -25.17 -7.86
CA GLU A 125 -0.39 -26.49 -8.43
C GLU A 125 0.53 -27.35 -7.55
N ALA A 126 1.66 -26.80 -7.10
CA ALA A 126 2.61 -27.50 -6.23
C ALA A 126 2.00 -27.89 -4.88
N MET A 127 1.06 -27.10 -4.37
CA MET A 127 0.41 -27.35 -3.08
C MET A 127 -0.82 -28.28 -3.17
N LYS A 128 -1.20 -28.76 -4.36
CA LYS A 128 -2.21 -29.83 -4.49
C LYS A 128 -1.70 -31.17 -4.00
N ASP A 129 -0.41 -31.48 -4.16
CA ASP A 129 0.20 -32.69 -3.63
C ASP A 129 0.34 -32.64 -2.09
N ASP A 130 -0.23 -33.63 -1.40
CA ASP A 130 -0.20 -33.75 0.07
C ASP A 130 1.23 -33.90 0.60
N MET A 131 2.12 -34.59 -0.12
CA MET A 131 3.49 -34.84 0.34
C MET A 131 4.37 -33.60 0.15
N ALA A 132 4.27 -32.91 -1.00
CA ALA A 132 4.94 -31.64 -1.23
C ALA A 132 4.43 -30.55 -0.27
N ALA A 133 3.11 -30.41 -0.10
CA ALA A 133 2.52 -29.43 0.82
C ALA A 133 2.89 -29.71 2.28
N GLY A 134 2.87 -30.98 2.70
CA GLY A 134 3.26 -31.40 4.05
C GLY A 134 4.70 -30.99 4.39
N ARG A 135 5.66 -31.33 3.51
CA ARG A 135 7.08 -30.98 3.68
C ARG A 135 7.33 -29.47 3.63
N ALA A 136 6.64 -28.76 2.73
CA ALA A 136 6.80 -27.33 2.58
C ALA A 136 6.27 -26.55 3.80
N VAL A 137 5.12 -26.98 4.35
CA VAL A 137 4.54 -26.38 5.55
C VAL A 137 5.36 -26.68 6.80
N GLU A 138 5.90 -27.90 6.92
CA GLU A 138 6.79 -28.27 8.02
C GLU A 138 8.10 -27.46 7.98
N ALA A 139 8.72 -27.34 6.80
CA ALA A 139 9.91 -26.52 6.61
C ALA A 139 9.62 -25.04 6.90
N PHE A 140 8.52 -24.50 6.37
CA PHE A 140 8.13 -23.11 6.66
C PHE A 140 7.85 -22.89 8.15
N ALA A 141 7.19 -23.82 8.83
CA ALA A 141 6.92 -23.74 10.27
C ALA A 141 8.22 -23.76 11.10
N ARG A 142 9.18 -24.61 10.71
CA ARG A 142 10.52 -24.69 11.33
C ARG A 142 11.29 -23.38 11.17
N ASP A 143 11.25 -22.79 9.98
CA ASP A 143 11.98 -21.56 9.68
C ASP A 143 11.22 -20.31 10.19
N ASN A 144 9.95 -20.47 10.60
CA ASN A 144 9.07 -19.39 11.03
C ASN A 144 8.24 -19.71 12.30
N PRO A 145 8.89 -20.01 13.45
CA PRO A 145 8.24 -20.43 14.68
C PRO A 145 7.16 -19.43 15.15
N PRO A 146 6.08 -19.90 15.80
CA PRO A 146 4.92 -19.09 16.16
C PRO A 146 5.23 -17.80 16.90
N GLU A 147 6.30 -17.75 17.72
CA GLU A 147 6.68 -16.56 18.50
C GLU A 147 7.25 -15.41 17.65
N MET A 148 7.70 -15.65 16.42
CA MET A 148 8.24 -14.58 15.56
C MET A 148 7.12 -13.68 14.99
N LYS A 149 7.15 -12.38 15.36
CA LYS A 149 6.21 -11.34 14.87
C LYS A 149 6.36 -11.02 13.38
N LYS A 150 7.55 -11.21 12.79
CA LYS A 150 7.81 -11.03 11.35
C LYS A 150 8.29 -12.37 10.78
N LYS A 151 7.54 -12.93 9.83
CA LYS A 151 7.84 -14.20 9.17
C LYS A 151 8.75 -13.94 7.97
N GLY A 152 9.78 -14.77 7.78
CA GLY A 152 10.63 -14.82 6.60
C GLY A 152 9.81 -14.96 5.31
N LEU A 153 10.32 -14.38 4.24
CA LEU A 153 9.63 -14.26 2.96
C LEU A 153 9.90 -15.51 2.12
N VAL A 154 8.84 -16.20 1.68
CA VAL A 154 8.98 -17.31 0.73
C VAL A 154 9.12 -16.72 -0.68
N ASP A 155 10.18 -17.07 -1.40
CA ASP A 155 10.26 -16.81 -2.83
C ASP A 155 9.40 -17.83 -3.59
N PHE A 156 8.36 -17.36 -4.28
CA PHE A 156 7.38 -18.21 -4.96
C PHE A 156 7.67 -18.35 -6.45
N ALA A 157 8.67 -17.64 -6.99
CA ALA A 157 9.00 -17.67 -8.41
C ALA A 157 9.58 -19.01 -8.87
N GLN A 158 10.27 -19.70 -7.97
CA GLN A 158 10.89 -21.00 -8.22
C GLN A 158 10.91 -21.78 -6.90
N PHE A 159 10.02 -22.75 -6.71
CA PHE A 159 10.04 -23.68 -5.57
C PHE A 159 11.28 -24.64 -5.67
N LEU A 160 12.48 -24.07 -5.74
CA LEU A 160 13.77 -24.71 -5.89
C LEU A 160 14.70 -24.19 -4.79
N ARG A 161 15.30 -25.13 -4.05
CA ARG A 161 16.37 -24.87 -3.09
C ARG A 161 17.68 -24.88 -3.86
N ILE A 162 18.40 -23.76 -3.92
CA ILE A 162 19.75 -23.74 -4.52
C ILE A 162 20.71 -24.41 -3.52
N VAL A 163 21.16 -25.61 -3.85
CA VAL A 163 22.36 -26.21 -3.26
C VAL A 163 23.49 -25.91 -4.23
N GLY A 164 24.36 -24.95 -3.88
CA GLY A 164 25.56 -24.66 -4.66
C GLY A 164 26.66 -25.65 -4.30
N GLN A 165 26.90 -26.65 -5.15
CA GLN A 165 28.15 -27.41 -5.10
C GLN A 165 29.23 -26.59 -5.82
N ARG A 166 30.24 -26.17 -5.06
CA ARG A 166 31.38 -25.39 -5.56
C ARG A 166 32.26 -26.29 -6.41
N VAL A 167 32.22 -26.13 -7.74
CA VAL A 167 33.27 -26.65 -8.62
C VAL A 167 33.80 -25.48 -9.44
N GLY A 168 34.86 -24.85 -8.92
CA GLY A 168 35.61 -23.85 -9.65
C GLY A 168 36.90 -24.50 -10.16
N LYS A 169 37.07 -24.56 -11.48
CA LYS A 169 38.37 -24.79 -12.12
C LYS A 169 38.94 -23.40 -12.42
N ARG A 170 40.08 -23.06 -11.84
CA ARG A 170 40.87 -21.87 -12.20
C ARG A 170 42.04 -22.35 -13.06
N ASP A 171 42.26 -21.70 -14.19
CA ASP A 171 43.59 -21.63 -14.79
C ASP A 171 44.26 -20.36 -14.27
N THR A 172 45.42 -20.54 -13.65
CA THR A 172 46.31 -19.46 -13.23
C THR A 172 47.62 -19.64 -13.99
N SER A 173 47.79 -18.89 -15.07
CA SER A 173 49.09 -18.65 -15.72
C SER A 173 49.05 -17.24 -16.29
N GLY A 174 49.58 -16.28 -15.54
CA GLY A 174 49.83 -14.94 -16.05
C GLY A 174 51.27 -14.87 -16.52
N ASP A 175 51.50 -14.89 -17.82
CA ASP A 175 52.85 -14.71 -18.38
C ASP A 175 53.18 -13.21 -18.41
N VAL A 176 54.39 -12.85 -17.99
CA VAL A 176 54.87 -11.47 -17.91
C VAL A 176 55.97 -11.27 -18.94
N PRO A 177 55.88 -10.25 -19.81
CA PRO A 177 56.86 -10.03 -20.85
C PRO A 177 58.13 -9.38 -20.27
N MET A 178 59.27 -10.06 -20.39
CA MET A 178 60.56 -9.57 -19.91
C MET A 178 61.60 -9.58 -21.03
N THR A 179 62.41 -8.52 -21.13
CA THR A 179 63.65 -8.53 -21.93
C THR A 179 64.75 -9.23 -21.14
N GLU A 180 65.77 -9.79 -21.80
CA GLU A 180 66.87 -10.53 -21.15
C GLU A 180 67.46 -9.79 -19.93
N ARG A 181 67.80 -8.51 -20.09
CA ARG A 181 68.34 -7.67 -19.00
C ARG A 181 67.36 -7.48 -17.83
N ALA A 182 66.07 -7.43 -18.11
CA ALA A 182 65.03 -7.29 -17.08
C ALA A 182 64.79 -8.62 -16.35
N PHE A 183 64.88 -9.74 -17.08
CA PHE A 183 64.80 -11.08 -16.52
C PHE A 183 65.96 -11.35 -15.56
N TYR A 184 67.21 -11.05 -15.94
CA TYR A 184 68.36 -11.26 -15.05
C TYR A 184 68.23 -10.48 -13.75
N LYS A 185 67.80 -9.22 -13.82
CA LYS A 185 67.50 -8.43 -12.61
C LYS A 185 66.37 -9.02 -11.79
N HIS A 186 65.36 -9.62 -12.41
CA HIS A 186 64.28 -10.30 -11.70
C HIS A 186 64.79 -11.54 -10.97
N CYS A 187 65.58 -12.38 -11.66
CA CYS A 187 66.21 -13.56 -11.07
C CYS A 187 67.14 -13.20 -9.91
N GLU A 188 67.94 -12.14 -10.04
CA GLU A 188 68.84 -11.68 -8.99
C GLU A 188 68.06 -11.13 -7.77
N ASN A 189 67.12 -10.21 -7.98
CA ASN A 189 66.46 -9.50 -6.88
C ASN A 189 65.31 -10.28 -6.23
N VAL A 190 64.63 -11.15 -6.97
CA VAL A 190 63.44 -11.86 -6.51
C VAL A 190 63.74 -13.32 -6.24
N TRP A 191 64.51 -14.00 -7.10
CA TRP A 191 64.83 -15.42 -6.94
C TRP A 191 66.19 -15.67 -6.29
N GLY A 192 67.04 -14.65 -6.17
CA GLY A 192 68.38 -14.79 -5.57
C GLY A 192 69.34 -15.65 -6.40
N LEU A 193 69.09 -15.81 -7.71
CA LEU A 193 69.93 -16.62 -8.59
C LEU A 193 71.19 -15.86 -9.02
N SER A 194 72.27 -16.60 -9.26
CA SER A 194 73.49 -16.04 -9.85
C SER A 194 73.30 -15.74 -11.34
N GLU A 195 74.11 -14.84 -11.89
CA GLU A 195 74.02 -14.43 -13.30
C GLU A 195 74.21 -15.61 -14.27
N SER A 196 75.04 -16.59 -13.93
CA SER A 196 75.23 -17.80 -14.73
C SER A 196 73.98 -18.68 -14.78
N GLU A 197 73.28 -18.83 -13.65
CA GLU A 197 72.05 -19.62 -13.56
C GLU A 197 70.90 -18.92 -14.27
N ALA A 198 70.79 -17.60 -14.14
CA ALA A 198 69.80 -16.79 -14.85
C ALA A 198 70.00 -16.84 -16.39
N ALA A 199 71.26 -16.87 -16.85
CA ALA A 199 71.59 -16.97 -18.28
C ALA A 199 71.33 -18.36 -18.88
N GLU A 200 71.44 -19.43 -18.08
CA GLU A 200 71.01 -20.77 -18.47
C GLU A 200 69.48 -20.84 -18.57
N LEU A 201 68.78 -20.35 -17.54
CA LEU A 201 67.32 -20.35 -17.49
C LEU A 201 66.69 -19.50 -18.61
N TRP A 202 67.31 -18.37 -18.98
CA TRP A 202 66.86 -17.58 -20.12
C TRP A 202 67.01 -18.32 -21.45
N ARG A 203 68.10 -19.08 -21.62
CA ARG A 203 68.29 -19.91 -22.82
C ARG A 203 67.26 -21.04 -22.89
N ASP A 204 66.91 -21.62 -21.75
CA ASP A 204 65.86 -22.63 -21.68
C ASP A 204 64.52 -22.04 -22.14
N TYR A 205 64.13 -20.87 -21.62
CA TYR A 205 62.90 -20.19 -22.07
C TYR A 205 62.94 -19.72 -23.53
N ASP A 206 64.07 -19.23 -24.03
CA ASP A 206 64.20 -18.82 -25.45
C ASP A 206 64.14 -20.03 -26.40
N SER A 207 64.56 -21.20 -25.91
CA SER A 207 64.51 -22.45 -26.65
C SER A 207 63.16 -23.18 -26.57
N ASP A 208 62.31 -22.85 -25.59
CA ASP A 208 61.01 -23.47 -25.40
C ASP A 208 59.99 -22.99 -26.46
N PRO A 209 59.45 -23.88 -27.32
CA PRO A 209 58.46 -23.52 -28.32
C PRO A 209 57.14 -22.97 -27.75
N GLN A 210 56.86 -23.21 -26.47
CA GLN A 210 55.63 -22.72 -25.80
C GLN A 210 55.78 -21.30 -25.25
N THR A 211 57.00 -20.79 -25.14
CA THR A 211 57.24 -19.42 -24.67
C THR A 211 56.97 -18.42 -25.80
N GLU A 212 55.96 -17.56 -25.61
CA GLU A 212 55.70 -16.50 -26.59
C GLU A 212 56.85 -15.49 -26.62
N ARG A 213 57.19 -15.03 -27.83
CA ARG A 213 58.30 -14.09 -28.07
C ARG A 213 57.91 -12.97 -29.00
N ASP A 214 58.35 -11.76 -28.68
CA ASP A 214 58.20 -10.59 -29.53
C ASP A 214 59.44 -9.69 -29.49
N SER A 215 59.57 -8.79 -30.48
CA SER A 215 60.67 -7.83 -30.57
C SER A 215 60.24 -6.42 -30.14
N LYS A 216 59.28 -6.31 -29.22
CA LYS A 216 58.73 -5.02 -28.76
C LYS A 216 59.48 -4.44 -27.55
N GLY A 217 60.65 -4.99 -27.22
CA GLY A 217 61.55 -4.44 -26.20
C GLY A 217 62.11 -3.07 -26.61
N PHE A 218 62.72 -2.37 -25.65
CA PHE A 218 63.36 -1.07 -25.89
C PHE A 218 64.43 -1.21 -27.01
N HIS A 219 64.35 -0.36 -28.05
CA HIS A 219 65.15 -0.46 -29.29
C HIS A 219 65.00 -1.77 -30.10
N GLY A 220 63.86 -2.46 -29.99
CA GLY A 220 63.61 -3.69 -30.75
C GLY A 220 64.20 -4.94 -30.12
N ALA A 221 64.64 -4.87 -28.86
CA ALA A 221 65.18 -6.01 -28.13
C ALA A 221 64.16 -7.15 -28.00
N LEU A 222 64.67 -8.38 -28.03
CA LEU A 222 63.87 -9.61 -27.84
C LEU A 222 63.26 -9.63 -26.44
N ARG A 223 61.99 -10.02 -26.38
CA ARG A 223 61.18 -10.10 -25.17
C ARG A 223 60.44 -11.42 -25.14
N LEU A 224 60.59 -12.15 -24.03
CA LEU A 224 59.95 -13.43 -23.78
C LEU A 224 58.81 -13.25 -22.77
N TRP A 225 57.70 -13.96 -22.96
CA TRP A 225 56.56 -13.97 -22.04
C TRP A 225 56.74 -15.13 -21.05
N ILE A 226 57.21 -14.78 -19.84
CA ILE A 226 57.65 -15.77 -18.84
C ILE A 226 56.59 -15.92 -17.76
N PRO A 227 56.21 -17.15 -17.34
CA PRO A 227 55.21 -17.37 -16.31
C PRO A 227 55.56 -16.67 -14.99
N ALA A 228 54.66 -15.83 -14.48
CA ALA A 228 54.88 -15.15 -13.21
C ALA A 228 54.66 -16.11 -12.04
N HIS A 229 55.74 -16.54 -11.41
CA HIS A 229 55.68 -17.50 -10.30
C HIS A 229 55.04 -16.95 -9.01
N GLU A 230 54.97 -15.62 -8.81
CA GLU A 230 54.21 -15.01 -7.72
C GLU A 230 53.56 -13.68 -8.14
N ILE A 231 52.28 -13.71 -8.54
CA ILE A 231 51.48 -12.49 -8.69
C ILE A 231 50.70 -12.26 -7.39
N LYS A 232 51.11 -11.28 -6.59
CA LYS A 232 50.25 -10.73 -5.54
C LYS A 232 49.23 -9.78 -6.16
N THR A 233 48.17 -10.33 -6.74
CA THR A 233 47.07 -9.52 -7.29
C THR A 233 46.40 -8.73 -6.16
N ARG A 234 46.48 -7.39 -6.24
CA ARG A 234 45.57 -6.48 -5.51
C ARG A 234 44.38 -6.14 -6.38
N GLU A 235 43.84 -7.13 -7.07
CA GLU A 235 42.60 -6.96 -7.82
C GLU A 235 41.43 -7.04 -6.85
N ARG A 236 40.61 -5.99 -6.85
CA ARG A 236 39.25 -6.07 -6.33
C ARG A 236 38.43 -6.78 -7.39
N GLU A 237 38.02 -8.02 -7.13
CA GLU A 237 36.90 -8.62 -7.84
C GLU A 237 35.68 -7.70 -7.66
N HIS A 238 35.22 -7.09 -8.74
CA HIS A 238 33.83 -6.66 -8.82
C HIS A 238 32.99 -7.91 -9.05
N TYR A 239 32.61 -8.56 -7.96
CA TYR A 239 31.45 -9.44 -7.97
C TYR A 239 30.20 -8.54 -7.96
N VAL A 240 29.27 -8.76 -8.90
CA VAL A 240 27.87 -8.43 -8.63
C VAL A 240 27.29 -9.66 -7.98
N ASP A 241 27.27 -9.64 -6.66
CA ASP A 241 26.37 -10.48 -5.90
C ASP A 241 24.95 -10.14 -6.35
N ASN A 242 24.23 -11.12 -6.93
CA ASN A 242 22.81 -11.19 -6.65
C ASN A 242 22.66 -11.63 -5.19
N ARG A 243 22.97 -10.72 -4.28
CA ARG A 243 22.67 -10.83 -2.87
C ARG A 243 21.24 -10.34 -2.68
N VAL A 244 20.31 -11.29 -2.59
CA VAL A 244 19.13 -11.05 -1.77
C VAL A 244 19.62 -11.01 -0.33
N THR A 245 19.45 -9.86 0.31
CA THR A 245 19.66 -9.73 1.75
C THR A 245 18.44 -10.34 2.42
N GLU A 246 18.54 -11.58 2.90
CA GLU A 246 17.67 -12.02 3.98
C GLU A 246 18.15 -11.34 5.26
N GLY A 247 17.44 -10.28 5.62
CA GLY A 247 17.51 -9.67 6.93
C GLY A 247 16.08 -9.38 7.37
N SER A 248 15.71 -9.83 8.57
CA SER A 248 14.65 -9.14 9.29
C SER A 248 15.17 -7.74 9.61
N ASP A 249 14.34 -6.71 9.42
CA ASP A 249 14.69 -5.34 9.83
C ASP A 249 15.32 -5.37 11.23
N VAL A 250 16.43 -4.64 11.42
CA VAL A 250 17.07 -4.44 12.72
C VAL A 250 16.00 -4.07 13.75
N MET A 251 15.76 -4.93 14.74
CA MET A 251 14.99 -4.57 15.93
C MET A 251 15.76 -3.48 16.66
N LYS A 252 15.38 -2.21 16.46
CA LYS A 252 15.87 -1.11 17.29
C LYS A 252 15.31 -1.29 18.69
N ALA A 253 16.20 -1.65 19.62
CA ALA A 253 15.94 -1.88 21.05
C ALA A 253 14.96 -3.05 21.34
N PRO A 254 15.40 -4.32 21.23
CA PRO A 254 14.62 -5.45 21.70
C PRO A 254 14.40 -5.34 23.21
N SER A 255 13.17 -5.62 23.66
CA SER A 255 12.81 -5.61 25.08
C SER A 255 13.62 -6.66 25.87
N LEU A 256 13.66 -6.54 27.20
CA LEU A 256 14.31 -7.56 28.05
C LEU A 256 13.71 -8.96 27.81
N GLU A 257 12.42 -9.03 27.50
CA GLU A 257 11.71 -10.24 27.12
C GLU A 257 12.23 -10.80 25.77
N ASP A 258 12.35 -9.95 24.75
CA ASP A 258 12.86 -10.36 23.42
C ASP A 258 14.32 -10.83 23.49
N ARG A 259 15.12 -10.22 24.37
CA ARG A 259 16.51 -10.64 24.63
C ARG A 259 16.59 -11.96 25.38
N ARG A 260 15.67 -12.20 26.33
CA ARG A 260 15.55 -13.48 27.05
C ARG A 260 15.08 -14.59 26.12
N ILE A 261 14.12 -14.33 25.24
CA ILE A 261 13.64 -15.33 24.27
C ILE A 261 14.75 -15.72 23.28
N LEU A 262 15.54 -14.75 22.81
CA LEU A 262 16.68 -15.00 21.92
C LEU A 262 17.86 -15.72 22.61
N LYS A 263 18.04 -15.52 23.92
CA LYS A 263 19.11 -16.18 24.70
C LYS A 263 18.69 -17.53 25.28
N ASP A 264 17.48 -17.67 25.80
CA ASP A 264 17.12 -18.74 26.73
C ASP A 264 16.23 -19.84 26.10
N ILE A 265 15.55 -19.63 24.97
CA ILE A 265 14.55 -20.60 24.49
C ILE A 265 14.71 -20.91 22.98
N ASP A 266 15.14 -22.14 22.73
CA ASP A 266 14.99 -22.95 21.50
C ASP A 266 15.79 -22.65 20.23
N HIS A 267 16.39 -21.47 20.02
CA HIS A 267 17.16 -21.25 18.79
C HIS A 267 18.59 -21.84 18.85
N LEU A 268 19.31 -21.62 19.96
CA LEU A 268 20.67 -22.13 20.16
C LEU A 268 20.68 -23.64 20.46
N ARG A 269 19.76 -24.13 21.29
CA ARG A 269 19.68 -25.56 21.66
C ARG A 269 19.38 -26.51 20.49
N ARG A 270 18.84 -26.02 19.37
CA ARG A 270 18.50 -26.85 18.20
C ARG A 270 19.54 -26.81 17.08
N GLN A 271 20.43 -25.81 17.07
CA GLN A 271 21.57 -25.78 16.13
C GLN A 271 22.72 -26.70 16.56
N ASP A 272 22.87 -26.95 17.87
CA ASP A 272 23.92 -27.82 18.41
C ASP A 272 23.74 -29.33 18.13
N LEU A 273 22.59 -29.76 17.60
CA LEU A 273 22.41 -31.17 17.21
C LEU A 273 23.09 -31.52 15.88
N GLY A 274 23.40 -30.54 15.03
CA GLY A 274 24.10 -30.73 13.76
C GLY A 274 25.64 -30.67 13.87
N PHE A 275 26.17 -30.21 15.00
CA PHE A 275 27.63 -30.07 15.24
C PHE A 275 28.22 -31.17 16.12
N ARG A 276 27.42 -32.17 16.50
CA ARG A 276 27.86 -33.36 17.26
C ARG A 276 28.28 -34.53 16.37
N ASP A 277 28.52 -34.28 15.09
CA ASP A 277 29.09 -35.27 14.18
C ASP A 277 30.62 -35.28 14.37
N ASP A 278 31.21 -36.45 14.60
CA ASP A 278 32.66 -36.62 14.84
C ASP A 278 33.51 -36.09 13.67
N HIS A 279 32.89 -35.89 12.51
CA HIS A 279 33.50 -35.29 11.32
C HIS A 279 33.88 -33.80 11.47
N PHE A 280 33.25 -33.06 12.40
CA PHE A 280 33.50 -31.62 12.61
C PHE A 280 34.23 -31.29 13.92
N GLN A 281 34.71 -32.29 14.65
CA GLN A 281 35.58 -32.06 15.80
C GLN A 281 37.00 -31.71 15.30
N ILE A 282 37.40 -30.46 15.56
CA ILE A 282 38.78 -29.99 15.43
C ILE A 282 39.64 -30.82 16.39
N SER A 283 40.62 -31.56 15.86
CA SER A 283 41.55 -32.33 16.70
C SER A 283 42.37 -31.37 17.59
N SER A 284 42.92 -31.89 18.70
CA SER A 284 43.79 -31.12 19.61
C SER A 284 44.91 -30.36 18.89
N ASP A 285 45.38 -30.90 17.76
CA ASP A 285 46.48 -30.36 16.98
C ASP A 285 46.04 -29.15 16.14
N GLN A 286 44.80 -29.15 15.64
CA GLN A 286 44.22 -28.02 14.90
C GLN A 286 43.85 -26.84 15.81
N HIS A 287 43.72 -27.08 17.13
CA HIS A 287 43.49 -26.02 18.11
C HIS A 287 44.73 -25.13 18.33
N VAL A 288 45.94 -25.67 18.12
CA VAL A 288 47.22 -24.94 18.30
C VAL A 288 47.45 -23.95 17.16
N ASP A 289 47.07 -24.30 15.93
CA ASP A 289 47.26 -23.46 14.74
C ASP A 289 46.33 -22.24 14.68
N VAL A 290 45.11 -22.36 15.22
CA VAL A 290 44.13 -21.25 15.26
C VAL A 290 44.48 -20.24 16.36
N ALA A 291 45.05 -20.70 17.48
CA ALA A 291 45.47 -19.83 18.58
C ALA A 291 46.70 -18.97 18.23
N MET A 292 47.58 -19.44 17.34
CA MET A 292 48.84 -18.75 16.98
C MET A 292 48.67 -17.58 16.00
N ARG A 293 47.51 -17.40 15.35
CA ARG A 293 47.37 -16.46 14.20
C ARG A 293 46.40 -15.29 14.36
N THR A 294 45.83 -15.06 15.55
CA THR A 294 44.88 -13.94 15.73
C THR A 294 45.30 -13.01 16.86
N PRO A 295 45.77 -11.78 16.58
CA PRO A 295 45.97 -10.78 17.62
C PRO A 295 44.61 -10.15 17.97
N VAL A 296 44.02 -10.58 19.09
CA VAL A 296 42.82 -9.94 19.66
C VAL A 296 43.26 -8.80 20.57
N LYS A 297 43.07 -7.57 20.12
CA LYS A 297 43.18 -6.36 20.95
C LYS A 297 41.83 -6.11 21.65
N GLY A 298 41.81 -6.31 22.97
CA GLY A 298 40.97 -5.57 23.91
C GLY A 298 39.52 -6.02 24.08
N ALA A 299 39.31 -7.12 24.82
CA ALA A 299 38.12 -7.30 25.65
C ALA A 299 38.60 -7.57 27.08
N ALA A 300 38.55 -6.57 27.95
CA ALA A 300 38.68 -6.78 29.39
C ALA A 300 37.31 -7.19 29.93
N LEU A 301 37.23 -8.43 30.38
CA LEU A 301 36.11 -9.07 31.05
C LEU A 301 36.08 -8.69 32.53
N ALA A 302 34.86 -8.70 33.08
CA ALA A 302 34.57 -8.68 34.51
C ALA A 302 35.11 -9.93 35.23
N GLU A 303 35.40 -9.74 36.51
CA GLU A 303 35.75 -10.66 37.61
C GLU A 303 34.88 -11.94 37.66
N GLY A 304 35.31 -13.14 38.10
CA GLY A 304 36.56 -13.77 38.60
C GLY A 304 36.36 -15.31 38.49
N PRO A 305 36.84 -16.20 39.40
CA PRO A 305 38.05 -16.24 40.21
C PRO A 305 38.98 -17.44 39.86
N GLY A 306 40.28 -17.33 40.18
CA GLY A 306 41.16 -18.45 40.53
C GLY A 306 41.73 -19.34 39.42
N ASN A 307 42.94 -19.03 38.95
CA ASN A 307 44.05 -20.00 39.06
C ASN A 307 45.42 -19.33 38.91
N VAL A 308 46.38 -19.87 39.66
CA VAL A 308 47.70 -19.32 39.98
C VAL A 308 48.73 -19.59 38.86
N LYS A 309 49.59 -18.57 38.63
CA LYS A 309 50.93 -18.45 37.99
C LYS A 309 51.64 -19.72 37.45
N PRO A 310 52.53 -19.56 36.45
CA PRO A 310 53.96 -19.41 36.79
C PRO A 310 54.65 -18.19 36.16
N GLU A 311 55.76 -17.82 36.78
CA GLU A 311 56.63 -16.68 36.53
C GLU A 311 57.59 -16.88 35.35
N VAL A 312 58.30 -15.78 35.05
CA VAL A 312 59.58 -15.63 34.32
C VAL A 312 59.46 -15.49 32.80
N GLU A 313 59.62 -14.25 32.31
CA GLU A 313 60.91 -13.79 31.73
C GLU A 313 60.85 -12.26 31.45
N ASP A 314 61.90 -11.57 31.91
CA ASP A 314 62.16 -10.15 31.72
C ASP A 314 62.05 -9.73 30.25
N LYS A 315 61.04 -8.91 29.93
CA LYS A 315 61.10 -8.07 28.73
C LYS A 315 61.73 -6.74 29.12
N LEU A 316 63.04 -6.65 28.87
CA LEU A 316 63.78 -5.40 28.77
C LEU A 316 62.94 -4.33 28.06
N GLU A 317 62.62 -3.25 28.79
CA GLU A 317 62.00 -2.06 28.21
C GLU A 317 62.92 -1.53 27.10
N PRO A 318 62.41 -1.29 25.88
CA PRO A 318 63.22 -0.68 24.84
C PRO A 318 63.61 0.74 25.31
N PRO A 319 64.87 1.16 25.13
CA PRO A 319 65.35 2.44 25.64
C PRO A 319 64.47 3.59 25.13
N GLU A 320 63.96 4.41 26.06
CA GLU A 320 63.16 5.60 25.74
C GLU A 320 63.89 6.44 24.70
N LYS A 321 63.27 6.61 23.53
CA LYS A 321 63.80 7.49 22.49
C LYS A 321 63.91 8.89 23.08
N SER A 322 65.11 9.46 23.08
CA SER A 322 65.34 10.83 23.52
C SER A 322 64.41 11.80 22.78
N VAL A 323 63.52 12.46 23.54
CA VAL A 323 62.54 13.40 23.00
C VAL A 323 63.26 14.67 22.59
N ASN A 324 63.40 14.90 21.28
CA ASN A 324 64.00 16.13 20.76
C ASN A 324 62.99 17.28 20.79
N MET A 325 63.06 18.10 21.83
CA MET A 325 62.16 19.24 22.07
C MET A 325 62.16 20.26 20.92
N THR A 326 63.29 20.44 20.24
CA THR A 326 63.45 21.36 19.09
C THR A 326 62.61 20.92 17.89
N ARG A 327 62.36 19.61 17.76
CA ARG A 327 61.51 19.04 16.70
C ARG A 327 60.06 18.83 17.16
N GLU A 328 59.85 18.38 18.38
CA GLU A 328 58.52 18.03 18.91
C GLU A 328 57.65 19.25 19.17
N ARG A 329 58.21 20.38 19.65
CA ARG A 329 57.42 21.60 19.93
C ARG A 329 56.78 22.20 18.67
N PRO A 330 57.50 22.42 17.55
CA PRO A 330 56.86 22.93 16.33
C PRO A 330 55.81 21.99 15.73
N MET A 331 56.00 20.67 15.86
CA MET A 331 55.01 19.69 15.41
C MET A 331 53.76 19.71 16.28
N PHE A 332 53.93 19.76 17.62
CA PHE A 332 52.83 19.89 18.55
C PHE A 332 52.05 21.19 18.33
N HIS A 333 52.74 22.34 18.22
CA HIS A 333 52.11 23.64 17.96
C HIS A 333 51.16 23.60 16.76
N ARG A 334 51.64 23.11 15.60
CA ARG A 334 50.82 22.99 14.39
C ARG A 334 49.63 22.06 14.60
N SER A 335 49.83 20.94 15.28
CA SER A 335 48.75 19.98 15.55
C SER A 335 47.73 20.52 16.56
N ALA A 336 48.18 21.27 17.56
CA ALA A 336 47.38 21.84 18.62
C ALA A 336 46.53 23.00 18.11
N ASP A 337 47.12 23.92 17.33
CA ASP A 337 46.42 25.02 16.66
C ASP A 337 45.33 24.52 15.72
N ALA A 338 45.66 23.54 14.88
CA ALA A 338 44.69 22.92 13.98
C ALA A 338 43.57 22.22 14.76
N GLY A 339 43.93 21.54 15.86
CA GLY A 339 42.98 20.91 16.78
C GLY A 339 42.02 21.90 17.43
N LEU A 340 42.54 23.01 17.99
CA LEU A 340 41.77 24.07 18.62
C LEU A 340 40.81 24.75 17.63
N ARG A 341 41.31 25.14 16.45
CA ARG A 341 40.48 25.74 15.40
C ARG A 341 39.35 24.80 14.97
N LYS A 342 39.65 23.51 14.81
CA LYS A 342 38.66 22.49 14.46
C LYS A 342 37.61 22.31 15.56
N MET A 343 38.03 22.20 16.83
CA MET A 343 37.12 22.07 17.97
C MET A 343 36.20 23.29 18.10
N LYS A 344 36.74 24.51 17.99
CA LYS A 344 35.96 25.75 18.01
C LYS A 344 34.94 25.81 16.87
N ALA A 345 35.34 25.46 15.66
CA ALA A 345 34.46 25.45 14.49
C ALA A 345 33.34 24.40 14.60
N GLU A 346 33.67 23.17 15.03
CA GLU A 346 32.70 22.09 15.21
C GLU A 346 31.72 22.40 16.34
N LEU A 347 32.20 22.90 17.48
CA LEU A 347 31.34 23.28 18.60
C LEU A 347 30.40 24.43 18.20
N SER A 348 30.92 25.49 17.59
CA SER A 348 30.10 26.63 17.10
C SER A 348 29.01 26.17 16.12
N LYS A 349 29.35 25.27 15.19
CA LYS A 349 28.38 24.69 14.24
C LYS A 349 27.29 23.90 14.94
N VAL A 350 27.63 23.11 15.96
CA VAL A 350 26.66 22.34 16.73
C VAL A 350 25.79 23.24 17.59
N MET A 351 26.34 24.33 18.15
CA MET A 351 25.55 25.32 18.89
C MET A 351 24.50 26.00 18.02
N LEU A 352 24.81 26.34 16.76
CA LEU A 352 23.81 26.84 15.80
C LEU A 352 22.68 25.82 15.55
N ALA A 353 23.01 24.52 15.43
CA ALA A 353 22.00 23.47 15.32
C ALA A 353 21.17 23.33 16.61
N GLY A 354 21.79 23.54 17.78
CA GLY A 354 21.10 23.61 19.06
C GLY A 354 20.10 24.77 19.14
N VAL A 355 20.45 25.95 18.61
CA VAL A 355 19.52 27.08 18.49
C VAL A 355 18.33 26.69 17.61
N ALA A 356 18.53 26.01 16.49
CA ALA A 356 17.42 25.52 15.67
C ALA A 356 16.52 24.53 16.42
N ALA A 357 17.08 23.63 17.23
CA ALA A 357 16.30 22.74 18.09
C ALA A 357 15.50 23.51 19.16
N SER A 358 16.04 24.61 19.71
CA SER A 358 15.32 25.49 20.64
C SER A 358 14.10 26.17 19.99
N VAL A 359 14.26 26.63 18.74
CA VAL A 359 13.17 27.23 17.97
C VAL A 359 12.09 26.19 17.68
N ALA A 360 12.50 24.98 17.28
CA ALA A 360 11.58 23.87 17.07
C ALA A 360 10.79 23.56 18.34
N TRP A 361 11.47 23.48 19.50
CA TRP A 361 10.84 23.26 20.80
C TRP A 361 9.78 24.33 21.11
N ARG A 362 10.09 25.61 20.91
CA ARG A 362 9.13 26.71 21.12
C ARG A 362 7.88 26.54 20.26
N ALA A 363 8.05 26.19 18.98
CA ALA A 363 6.97 25.96 18.02
C ALA A 363 6.17 24.65 18.27
N HIS A 364 6.59 23.79 19.20
CA HIS A 364 5.89 22.55 19.49
C HIS A 364 4.56 22.80 20.22
N PRO A 365 3.49 22.02 19.97
CA PRO A 365 2.20 22.22 20.62
C PRO A 365 2.27 22.11 22.15
N ASN A 366 1.71 23.09 22.87
CA ASN A 366 1.77 23.17 24.34
C ASN A 366 1.12 21.96 25.04
N GLU A 367 0.05 21.41 24.48
CA GLU A 367 -0.61 20.19 24.98
C GLU A 367 0.33 18.97 25.01
N LEU A 368 1.26 18.88 24.05
CA LEU A 368 2.22 17.77 23.97
C LEU A 368 3.42 18.01 24.90
N LYS A 369 3.79 19.28 25.13
CA LYS A 369 4.85 19.65 26.09
C LYS A 369 4.50 19.28 27.53
N THR A 370 3.22 19.35 27.91
CA THR A 370 2.76 19.08 29.28
C THR A 370 2.46 17.61 29.54
N THR A 371 2.06 16.85 28.52
CA THR A 371 1.62 15.45 28.68
C THR A 371 2.74 14.42 28.50
N ASP A 372 3.79 14.74 27.73
CA ASP A 372 4.87 13.79 27.44
C ASP A 372 6.07 13.93 28.38
N ARG A 373 6.12 13.05 29.39
CA ARG A 373 7.25 12.98 30.34
C ARG A 373 8.59 12.67 29.68
N ALA A 374 8.62 11.88 28.60
CA ALA A 374 9.84 11.53 27.91
C ALA A 374 10.40 12.72 27.11
N LEU A 375 9.50 13.51 26.51
CA LEU A 375 9.86 14.74 25.82
C LEU A 375 10.54 15.75 26.76
N LEU A 376 9.99 15.93 27.98
CA LEU A 376 10.62 16.79 29.00
C LEU A 376 12.01 16.27 29.42
N ALA A 377 12.21 14.95 29.49
CA ALA A 377 13.51 14.36 29.79
C ALA A 377 14.54 14.58 28.65
N PHE A 378 14.14 14.47 27.38
CA PHE A 378 15.01 14.82 26.25
C PHE A 378 15.38 16.31 26.25
N CYS A 379 14.41 17.17 26.54
CA CYS A 379 14.59 18.61 26.53
C CYS A 379 15.53 19.08 27.65
N ARG A 380 15.41 18.52 28.87
CA ARG A 380 16.33 18.80 29.99
C ARG A 380 17.77 18.41 29.67
N VAL A 381 17.96 17.26 29.05
CA VAL A 381 19.29 16.76 28.67
C VAL A 381 19.94 17.66 27.64
N PHE A 382 19.16 18.05 26.64
CA PHE A 382 19.61 19.01 25.65
C PHE A 382 19.94 20.36 26.30
N GLN A 383 19.10 20.88 27.20
CA GLN A 383 19.33 22.12 27.95
C GLN A 383 20.69 22.13 28.66
N PHE A 384 21.01 21.08 29.43
CA PHE A 384 22.26 21.02 30.16
C PHE A 384 23.48 20.96 29.23
N ARG A 385 23.41 20.18 28.16
CA ARG A 385 24.49 20.08 27.17
C ARG A 385 24.67 21.38 26.38
N PHE A 386 23.58 22.06 26.07
CA PHE A 386 23.57 23.35 25.39
C PHE A 386 24.20 24.45 26.26
N GLU A 387 23.87 24.49 27.55
CA GLU A 387 24.50 25.40 28.51
C GLU A 387 25.99 25.14 28.66
N ALA A 388 26.39 23.87 28.82
CA ALA A 388 27.80 23.48 28.86
C ALA A 388 28.54 23.92 27.59
N GLY A 389 27.91 23.78 26.41
CA GLY A 389 28.50 24.17 25.12
C GLY A 389 28.78 25.67 25.02
N HIS A 390 27.82 26.52 25.41
CA HIS A 390 28.01 27.97 25.44
C HIS A 390 29.09 28.40 26.44
N ARG A 391 29.19 27.73 27.59
CA ARG A 391 30.28 27.99 28.55
C ARG A 391 31.63 27.54 28.02
N CYS A 392 31.70 26.43 27.29
CA CYS A 392 32.94 26.00 26.63
C CYS A 392 33.40 26.98 25.54
N LEU A 393 32.46 27.65 24.86
CA LEU A 393 32.74 28.71 23.89
C LEU A 393 33.09 30.07 24.52
N GLY A 394 32.84 30.25 25.82
CA GLY A 394 33.00 31.52 26.51
C GLY A 394 31.87 32.52 26.22
N SER A 395 30.68 32.05 25.83
CA SER A 395 29.51 32.87 25.49
C SER A 395 28.28 32.56 26.37
N PRO A 396 28.38 32.64 27.72
CA PRO A 396 27.27 32.30 28.62
C PRO A 396 26.03 33.21 28.47
N GLU A 397 26.20 34.42 27.93
CA GLU A 397 25.13 35.38 27.63
C GLU A 397 24.12 34.83 26.61
N ASP A 398 24.58 33.98 25.68
CA ASP A 398 23.77 33.37 24.62
C ASP A 398 22.95 32.16 25.11
N ILE A 399 23.09 31.78 26.38
CA ILE A 399 22.30 30.70 26.98
C ILE A 399 20.81 31.07 26.94
N VAL A 400 20.02 30.16 26.38
CA VAL A 400 18.56 30.24 26.33
C VAL A 400 17.97 29.12 27.18
N GLN A 401 17.00 29.44 28.03
CA GLN A 401 16.28 28.42 28.81
C GLN A 401 15.06 27.87 28.05
N LEU A 402 14.98 26.54 27.96
CA LEU A 402 13.95 25.81 27.23
C LEU A 402 12.88 25.19 28.14
N VAL A 403 13.24 24.82 29.37
CA VAL A 403 12.35 24.12 30.33
C VAL A 403 12.53 24.73 31.73
N PRO A 404 11.45 24.84 32.54
CA PRO A 404 11.57 25.24 33.94
C PRO A 404 12.40 24.25 34.74
N ASP A 405 13.18 24.78 35.69
CA ASP A 405 13.73 23.98 36.77
C ASP A 405 12.56 23.49 37.65
N ASN A 406 12.56 22.20 37.97
CA ASN A 406 11.53 21.57 38.81
C ASN A 406 11.39 22.23 40.20
N SER A 407 12.38 22.99 40.68
CA SER A 407 12.31 23.73 41.95
C SER A 407 11.47 25.00 41.88
N LEU A 408 11.15 25.51 40.67
CA LEU A 408 10.37 26.72 40.47
C LEU A 408 8.86 26.43 40.26
N CYS A 409 8.50 25.18 40.02
CA CYS A 409 7.13 24.74 39.69
C CYS A 409 6.54 23.79 40.74
N SER A 410 6.85 23.98 42.02
CA SER A 410 6.27 23.23 43.15
C SER A 410 4.84 23.66 43.52
N GLY A 411 4.08 24.22 42.58
CA GLY A 411 2.67 24.58 42.77
C GLY A 411 1.83 24.01 41.63
N ASP A 412 0.82 23.22 41.97
CA ASP A 412 -0.17 22.55 41.12
C ASP A 412 -0.92 23.48 40.15
N SER A 413 -0.27 23.98 39.10
CA SER A 413 -0.94 24.87 38.14
C SER A 413 -0.39 24.68 36.74
N ALA A 414 -0.74 23.55 36.11
CA ALA A 414 -0.66 23.40 34.66
C ALA A 414 -1.98 22.80 34.14
N ALA A 415 -3.07 23.56 34.31
CA ALA A 415 -4.33 23.30 33.63
C ALA A 415 -4.91 24.62 33.11
N GLY A 416 -5.06 24.71 31.79
CA GLY A 416 -6.02 25.61 31.13
C GLY A 416 -5.49 26.95 30.61
N SER A 417 -5.27 27.04 29.30
CA SER A 417 -6.03 27.91 28.37
C SER A 417 -5.24 28.13 27.08
N ALA A 418 -5.96 28.11 25.96
CA ALA A 418 -5.45 28.37 24.63
C ALA A 418 -5.62 29.86 24.31
N GLY A 419 -4.51 30.52 23.96
CA GLY A 419 -4.48 31.87 23.41
C GLY A 419 -3.15 32.06 22.69
N ALA A 420 -3.19 32.38 21.40
CA ALA A 420 -2.01 32.62 20.59
C ALA A 420 -1.63 34.10 20.70
N ASP A 421 -0.40 34.39 21.12
CA ASP A 421 0.27 35.64 20.79
C ASP A 421 1.77 35.43 20.60
N GLU A 422 2.28 36.02 19.53
CA GLU A 422 3.67 35.94 19.10
C GLU A 422 4.51 36.94 19.91
N SER A 423 5.32 36.45 20.86
CA SER A 423 6.61 37.04 21.32
C SER A 423 7.04 36.57 22.72
N SER A 424 6.23 35.82 23.48
CA SER A 424 6.63 35.32 24.79
C SER A 424 7.29 33.92 24.69
N CYS A 425 8.22 33.61 25.59
CA CYS A 425 8.70 32.25 25.72
C CYS A 425 7.52 31.33 26.07
N ALA A 426 7.11 30.45 25.14
CA ALA A 426 5.91 29.58 25.16
C ALA A 426 5.70 28.63 26.37
N TRP A 427 6.51 28.74 27.42
CA TRP A 427 6.37 28.07 28.73
C TRP A 427 5.92 29.03 29.84
N THR A 428 5.86 30.33 29.55
CA THR A 428 5.39 31.38 30.46
C THR A 428 3.93 31.78 30.20
N ASP A 429 3.28 31.16 29.21
CA ASP A 429 1.85 31.32 28.97
C ASP A 429 1.07 30.70 30.15
N GLY A 430 0.26 31.53 30.81
CA GLY A 430 -0.45 31.17 32.04
C GLY A 430 0.32 31.46 33.34
N MET A 431 1.58 31.93 33.29
CA MET A 431 2.30 32.41 34.48
C MET A 431 1.91 33.86 34.81
N THR A 432 1.76 34.14 36.11
CA THR A 432 1.62 35.51 36.62
C THR A 432 2.89 36.32 36.35
N ASP A 433 2.79 37.65 36.27
CA ASP A 433 3.95 38.53 36.02
C ASP A 433 5.03 38.38 37.11
N ALA A 434 4.61 38.07 38.35
CA ALA A 434 5.52 37.74 39.44
C ALA A 434 6.32 36.44 39.20
N GLN A 435 5.70 35.41 38.60
CA GLN A 435 6.38 34.15 38.25
C GLN A 435 7.33 34.35 37.06
N LYS A 436 6.92 35.13 36.05
CA LYS A 436 7.79 35.48 34.90
C LYS A 436 9.04 36.23 35.34
N THR A 437 8.90 37.15 36.30
CA THR A 437 10.01 37.90 36.89
C THR A 437 10.98 36.98 37.63
N LYS A 438 10.48 36.08 38.47
CA LYS A 438 11.31 35.08 39.17
C LYS A 438 12.05 34.13 38.24
N VAL A 439 11.42 33.70 37.14
CA VAL A 439 12.07 32.86 36.11
C VAL A 439 13.20 33.63 35.43
N LYS A 440 12.97 34.90 35.09
CA LYS A 440 13.99 35.77 34.49
C LYS A 440 15.20 35.97 35.42
N GLU A 441 14.95 36.26 36.70
CA GLU A 441 16.00 36.40 37.72
C GLU A 441 16.80 35.10 37.91
N ALA A 442 16.14 33.94 37.89
CA ALA A 442 16.80 32.64 37.97
C ALA A 442 17.67 32.33 36.74
N VAL A 443 17.20 32.67 35.54
CA VAL A 443 17.97 32.55 34.29
C VAL A 443 19.21 33.46 34.35
N ASP A 444 19.03 34.71 34.78
CA ASP A 444 20.12 35.69 34.86
C ASP A 444 21.16 35.30 35.92
N ALA A 445 20.72 34.75 37.06
CA ALA A 445 21.60 34.16 38.06
C ALA A 445 22.37 32.94 37.50
N ARG A 446 21.69 32.09 36.72
CA ARG A 446 22.30 30.91 36.09
C ARG A 446 23.36 31.30 35.06
N LYS A 447 23.12 32.32 34.23
CA LYS A 447 24.12 32.81 33.26
C LYS A 447 25.44 33.23 33.93
N LYS A 448 25.37 33.77 35.15
CA LYS A 448 26.53 34.22 35.95
C LYS A 448 27.35 33.10 36.59
N LEU A 449 26.87 31.84 36.57
CA LEU A 449 27.63 30.71 37.12
C LEU A 449 28.95 30.48 36.35
N SER A 450 30.02 30.17 37.08
CA SER A 450 31.25 29.69 36.45
C SER A 450 31.04 28.31 35.82
N PHE A 451 31.94 27.92 34.90
CA PHE A 451 31.87 26.59 34.28
C PHE A 451 32.05 25.46 35.31
N GLU A 452 32.94 25.66 36.28
CA GLU A 452 33.20 24.69 37.35
C GLU A 452 32.03 24.56 38.32
N ASP A 453 31.41 25.67 38.70
CA ASP A 453 30.24 25.67 39.59
C ASP A 453 29.04 25.02 38.90
N PHE A 454 28.85 25.28 37.62
CA PHE A 454 27.82 24.64 36.80
C PHE A 454 27.97 23.11 36.75
N LEU A 455 29.21 22.60 36.60
CA LEU A 455 29.47 21.15 36.59
C LEU A 455 29.29 20.49 37.96
N LYS A 456 29.45 21.25 39.05
CA LYS A 456 29.25 20.78 40.44
C LYS A 456 27.77 20.75 40.86
N GLU A 457 26.86 21.34 40.10
CA GLU A 457 25.44 21.30 40.44
C GLU A 457 24.91 19.84 40.42
N SER A 458 24.25 19.40 41.47
CA SER A 458 23.74 18.00 41.58
C SER A 458 22.81 17.59 40.43
N ARG A 459 22.15 18.56 39.81
CA ARG A 459 21.27 18.40 38.64
C ARG A 459 22.01 18.10 37.34
N THR A 460 23.25 18.57 37.16
CA THR A 460 24.05 18.29 35.96
C THR A 460 24.70 16.90 36.02
N THR A 461 24.83 16.33 37.21
CA THR A 461 25.40 14.99 37.45
C THR A 461 24.35 13.86 37.40
N GLN A 462 23.09 14.11 37.79
CA GLN A 462 22.06 13.06 37.86
C GLN A 462 21.50 12.62 36.50
N GLN A 463 21.57 13.44 35.44
CA GLN A 463 21.12 13.06 34.09
C GLN A 463 21.99 13.68 32.98
N LYS A 464 22.91 12.85 32.45
CA LYS A 464 23.41 12.79 31.06
C LYS A 464 24.56 13.69 30.63
N PHE A 465 25.74 13.37 31.14
CA PHE A 465 26.92 13.19 30.29
C PHE A 465 27.10 11.69 29.99
N TRP A 466 27.75 11.33 28.88
CA TRP A 466 28.17 9.94 28.66
C TRP A 466 29.38 9.63 29.53
N ASP A 467 29.60 8.34 29.81
CA ASP A 467 30.71 7.90 30.66
C ASP A 467 32.04 8.48 30.14
N GLY A 468 32.74 9.20 31.02
CA GLY A 468 34.02 9.85 30.72
C GLY A 468 33.95 11.20 29.98
N GLU A 469 32.77 11.74 29.66
CA GLU A 469 32.68 13.06 29.00
C GLU A 469 33.03 14.23 29.95
N GLN A 470 32.76 14.10 31.24
CA GLN A 470 32.99 15.19 32.23
C GLN A 470 34.42 15.23 32.79
N THR A 471 35.19 14.15 32.66
CA THR A 471 36.45 13.96 33.42
C THR A 471 37.57 14.89 32.99
N ALA A 472 37.55 15.39 31.75
CA ALA A 472 38.53 16.36 31.23
C ALA A 472 37.86 17.44 30.35
N LEU A 473 36.58 17.74 30.59
CA LEU A 473 35.87 18.81 29.89
C LEU A 473 36.27 20.15 30.48
N VAL A 474 36.77 21.05 29.64
CA VAL A 474 37.22 22.40 30.04
C VAL A 474 36.84 23.43 28.97
N PRO A 475 36.75 24.73 29.32
CA PRO A 475 36.53 25.77 28.34
C PRO A 475 37.64 25.87 27.29
N LEU A 476 37.32 26.31 26.08
CA LEU A 476 38.31 26.46 25.00
C LEU A 476 39.47 27.39 25.40
N ALA A 477 39.19 28.47 26.16
CA ALA A 477 40.22 29.37 26.69
C ALA A 477 41.22 28.67 27.62
N VAL A 478 40.77 27.65 28.37
CA VAL A 478 41.66 26.84 29.23
C VAL A 478 42.53 25.93 28.38
N LEU A 479 42.02 25.42 27.26
CA LEU A 479 42.82 24.64 26.30
C LEU A 479 43.84 25.51 25.55
N GLU A 480 43.49 26.74 25.22
CA GLU A 480 44.40 27.73 24.64
C GLU A 480 45.57 28.00 25.61
N SER A 481 45.28 28.26 26.89
CA SER A 481 46.31 28.42 27.93
C SER A 481 47.13 27.15 28.18
N LEU A 482 46.52 25.96 28.05
CA LEU A 482 47.25 24.68 28.14
C LEU A 482 48.25 24.53 26.99
N VAL A 483 47.89 24.93 25.77
CA VAL A 483 48.79 24.93 24.62
C VAL A 483 49.96 25.88 24.85
N GLU A 484 49.71 27.10 25.34
CA GLU A 484 50.76 28.06 25.70
C GLU A 484 51.74 27.47 26.73
N LYS A 485 51.22 26.88 27.82
CA LYS A 485 52.04 26.21 28.85
C LYS A 485 52.90 25.08 28.28
N ILE A 486 52.38 24.28 27.34
CA ILE A 486 53.14 23.20 26.69
C ILE A 486 54.31 23.75 25.87
N LEU A 487 54.13 24.91 25.22
CA LEU A 487 55.16 25.54 24.39
C LEU A 487 56.26 26.21 25.22
N GLU A 488 55.90 26.75 26.39
CA GLU A 488 56.82 27.39 27.35
C GLU A 488 57.61 26.38 28.19
N THR A 489 57.10 25.16 28.38
CA THR A 489 57.73 24.15 29.25
C THR A 489 59.03 23.58 28.68
N HIS A 490 60.15 23.82 29.37
CA HIS A 490 61.50 23.35 28.98
C HIS A 490 61.88 21.95 29.47
N GLU A 491 61.10 21.37 30.39
CA GLU A 491 61.34 20.03 30.92
C GLU A 491 60.61 18.96 30.10
N VAL A 492 61.32 17.88 29.73
CA VAL A 492 60.78 16.80 28.90
C VAL A 492 59.63 16.05 29.59
N GLY A 493 59.75 15.77 30.89
CA GLY A 493 58.71 15.08 31.67
C GLY A 493 57.41 15.89 31.74
N ALA A 494 57.53 17.18 32.09
CA ALA A 494 56.39 18.09 32.11
C ALA A 494 55.75 18.29 30.72
N PHE A 495 56.55 18.33 29.65
CA PHE A 495 56.02 18.39 28.28
C PHE A 495 55.18 17.17 27.92
N LEU A 496 55.64 15.95 28.24
CA LEU A 496 54.89 14.73 27.96
C LEU A 496 53.58 14.64 28.74
N GLU A 497 53.59 15.04 30.01
CA GLU A 497 52.39 15.02 30.86
C GLU A 497 51.36 16.07 30.40
N LEU A 498 51.78 17.30 30.10
CA LEU A 498 50.87 18.32 29.58
C LEU A 498 50.34 17.96 28.19
N LYS A 499 51.16 17.34 27.31
CA LYS A 499 50.72 16.82 26.01
C LYS A 499 49.66 15.73 26.16
N LYS A 500 49.78 14.86 27.16
CA LYS A 500 48.79 13.84 27.52
C LYS A 500 47.49 14.46 28.02
N GLN A 501 47.58 15.49 28.86
CA GLN A 501 46.40 16.26 29.32
C GLN A 501 45.67 16.91 28.15
N TRP A 502 46.40 17.52 27.20
CA TRP A 502 45.82 18.09 25.99
C TRP A 502 45.12 17.04 25.11
N ALA A 503 45.76 15.89 24.89
CA ALA A 503 45.17 14.80 24.11
C ALA A 503 43.87 14.28 24.74
N ASN A 504 43.85 14.09 26.06
CA ASN A 504 42.65 13.68 26.79
C ASN A 504 41.52 14.71 26.65
N ALA A 505 41.82 15.99 26.87
CA ALA A 505 40.83 17.05 26.76
C ALA A 505 40.30 17.22 25.34
N GLN A 506 41.15 17.02 24.31
CA GLN A 506 40.73 17.02 22.91
C GLN A 506 39.70 15.92 22.61
N VAL A 507 39.94 14.68 23.10
CA VAL A 507 38.99 13.57 22.93
C VAL A 507 37.68 13.84 23.67
N CYS A 508 37.74 14.36 24.90
CA CYS A 508 36.55 14.73 25.67
C CYS A 508 35.72 15.82 24.96
N MET A 509 36.36 16.88 24.46
CA MET A 509 35.67 17.96 23.72
C MET A 509 35.00 17.46 22.43
N GLN A 510 35.65 16.57 21.68
CA GLN A 510 35.05 15.98 20.46
C GLN A 510 33.86 15.08 20.79
N THR A 511 33.96 14.29 21.86
CA THR A 511 32.87 13.40 22.31
C THR A 511 31.68 14.23 22.80
N PHE A 512 31.95 15.24 23.63
CA PHE A 512 30.95 16.18 24.12
C PHE A 512 30.23 16.92 22.98
N THR A 513 30.98 17.40 21.97
CA THR A 513 30.41 18.08 20.79
C THR A 513 29.46 17.16 20.02
N LYS A 514 29.82 15.88 19.86
CA LYS A 514 28.91 14.86 19.27
C LYS A 514 27.68 14.62 20.14
N GLY A 515 27.85 14.58 21.46
CA GLY A 515 26.76 14.40 22.41
C GLY A 515 25.75 15.54 22.41
N ILE A 516 26.17 16.81 22.28
CA ILE A 516 25.26 17.95 22.09
C ILE A 516 24.41 17.73 20.84
N LYS A 517 25.04 17.45 19.70
CA LYS A 517 24.35 17.23 18.43
C LYS A 517 23.33 16.10 18.54
N GLN A 518 23.72 14.96 19.10
CA GLN A 518 22.83 13.82 19.24
C GLN A 518 21.62 14.15 20.14
N SER A 519 21.84 14.86 21.25
CA SER A 519 20.74 15.27 22.14
C SER A 519 19.75 16.23 21.46
N ALA A 520 20.25 17.13 20.59
CA ALA A 520 19.40 18.01 19.77
C ALA A 520 18.58 17.21 18.74
N ASP A 521 19.24 16.28 18.03
CA ASP A 521 18.59 15.43 17.03
C ASP A 521 17.51 14.53 17.66
N ASP A 522 17.79 13.93 18.82
CA ASP A 522 16.86 13.08 19.55
C ASP A 522 15.62 13.87 20.02
N LEU A 523 15.81 15.09 20.54
CA LEU A 523 14.71 15.99 20.93
C LEU A 523 13.80 16.31 19.73
N VAL A 524 14.39 16.79 18.63
CA VAL A 524 13.63 17.17 17.42
C VAL A 524 12.91 15.97 16.82
N LYS A 525 13.56 14.80 16.81
CA LYS A 525 12.97 13.57 16.28
C LYS A 525 11.79 13.11 17.15
N HIS A 526 11.92 13.12 18.47
CA HIS A 526 10.86 12.74 19.39
C HIS A 526 9.63 13.65 19.23
N MET A 527 9.85 14.97 19.13
CA MET A 527 8.78 15.93 18.85
C MET A 527 8.04 15.64 17.55
N LYS A 528 8.76 15.38 16.45
CA LYS A 528 8.13 15.04 15.16
C LYS A 528 7.28 13.78 15.25
N VAL A 529 7.74 12.77 15.98
CA VAL A 529 6.98 11.53 16.21
C VAL A 529 5.70 11.84 16.99
N LYS A 530 5.77 12.64 18.04
CA LYS A 530 4.60 12.96 18.89
C LYS A 530 3.54 13.77 18.17
N VAL A 531 3.92 14.75 17.34
CA VAL A 531 2.96 15.46 16.47
C VAL A 531 2.26 14.48 15.54
N ALA A 532 3.00 13.56 14.92
CA ALA A 532 2.43 12.57 14.00
C ALA A 532 1.51 11.57 14.71
N GLU A 533 1.84 11.15 15.94
CA GLU A 533 1.00 10.30 16.77
C GLU A 533 -0.31 11.00 17.16
N ALA A 534 -0.24 12.23 17.65
CA ALA A 534 -1.42 13.01 18.02
C ALA A 534 -2.36 13.24 16.81
N ALA A 535 -1.80 13.52 15.63
CA ALA A 535 -2.59 13.66 14.40
C ALA A 535 -3.29 12.35 14.00
N ARG A 536 -2.60 11.20 14.15
CA ARG A 536 -3.19 9.87 13.87
C ARG A 536 -4.28 9.51 14.87
N GLU A 537 -4.09 9.84 16.14
CA GLU A 537 -5.07 9.59 17.19
C GLU A 537 -6.33 10.44 17.00
N LYS A 538 -6.17 11.74 16.67
CA LYS A 538 -7.30 12.61 16.32
C LYS A 538 -8.09 12.07 15.11
N LYS A 539 -7.39 11.57 14.09
CA LYS A 539 -8.01 10.92 12.93
C LYS A 539 -8.74 9.62 13.31
N ARG A 540 -8.13 8.77 14.15
CA ARG A 540 -8.75 7.52 14.61
C ARG A 540 -10.02 7.80 15.41
N LYS A 541 -9.98 8.77 16.34
CA LYS A 541 -11.13 9.18 17.14
C LYS A 541 -12.27 9.69 16.24
N ALA A 542 -11.97 10.55 15.26
CA ALA A 542 -12.97 11.00 14.28
C ALA A 542 -13.55 9.85 13.44
N GLU A 543 -12.73 8.88 13.00
CA GLU A 543 -13.21 7.69 12.28
C GLU A 543 -14.10 6.79 13.17
N ASP A 544 -13.80 6.67 14.46
CA ASP A 544 -14.56 5.86 15.40
C ASP A 544 -15.86 6.55 15.83
N ASP A 545 -15.85 7.87 16.04
CA ASP A 545 -17.05 8.69 16.29
C ASP A 545 -18.01 8.63 15.08
N ALA A 546 -17.47 8.71 13.85
CA ALA A 546 -18.27 8.55 12.63
C ALA A 546 -18.87 7.15 12.49
N LYS A 547 -18.12 6.10 12.87
CA LYS A 547 -18.67 4.73 12.92
C LYS A 547 -19.75 4.58 13.98
N ALA A 548 -19.57 5.18 15.17
CA ALA A 548 -20.55 5.15 16.25
C ALA A 548 -21.84 5.87 15.84
N GLN A 549 -21.75 7.03 15.19
CA GLN A 549 -22.90 7.73 14.61
C GLN A 549 -23.61 6.89 13.54
N LEU A 550 -22.87 6.29 12.61
CA LEU A 550 -23.44 5.39 11.60
C LEU A 550 -24.09 4.15 12.21
N GLN A 551 -23.54 3.62 13.31
CA GLN A 551 -24.12 2.50 14.02
C GLN A 551 -25.42 2.90 14.74
N LYS A 552 -25.44 4.07 15.39
CA LYS A 552 -26.65 4.64 16.00
C LYS A 552 -27.76 4.85 14.96
N ILE A 553 -27.44 5.45 13.81
CA ILE A 553 -28.38 5.62 12.69
C ILE A 553 -28.89 4.26 12.18
N ARG A 554 -28.03 3.23 12.11
CA ARG A 554 -28.45 1.88 11.72
C ARG A 554 -29.35 1.21 12.74
N GLU A 555 -29.10 1.41 14.03
CA GLU A 555 -29.92 0.88 15.12
C GLU A 555 -31.27 1.59 15.17
N GLU A 556 -31.32 2.91 15.01
CA GLU A 556 -32.56 3.69 14.86
C GLU A 556 -33.35 3.26 13.61
N ALA A 557 -32.68 3.12 12.45
CA ALA A 557 -33.30 2.65 11.22
C ALA A 557 -33.78 1.19 11.31
N LYS A 558 -33.04 0.34 12.02
CA LYS A 558 -33.45 -1.05 12.31
C LYS A 558 -34.66 -1.06 13.23
N THR A 559 -34.69 -0.23 14.26
CA THR A 559 -35.82 -0.13 15.19
C THR A 559 -37.08 0.40 14.49
N ALA A 560 -36.93 1.38 13.60
CA ALA A 560 -38.00 1.86 12.71
C ALA A 560 -38.45 0.77 11.72
N ALA A 561 -37.51 0.03 11.11
CA ALA A 561 -37.83 -1.08 10.21
C ALA A 561 -38.50 -2.26 10.92
N ASP A 562 -38.10 -2.56 12.16
CA ASP A 562 -38.71 -3.61 12.99
C ASP A 562 -40.10 -3.17 13.48
N ALA A 563 -40.32 -1.88 13.74
CA ALA A 563 -41.66 -1.32 13.98
C ALA A 563 -42.57 -1.40 12.74
N ILE A 564 -42.01 -1.16 11.54
CA ILE A 564 -42.72 -1.35 10.27
C ILE A 564 -42.98 -2.85 9.99
N LYS A 565 -42.03 -3.74 10.31
CA LYS A 565 -42.21 -5.19 10.19
C LYS A 565 -43.27 -5.71 11.15
N LYS A 566 -43.32 -5.22 12.39
CA LYS A 566 -44.41 -5.52 13.33
C LYS A 566 -45.79 -5.09 12.81
N ARG A 567 -45.87 -3.96 12.09
CA ARG A 567 -47.10 -3.56 11.37
C ARG A 567 -47.39 -4.43 10.15
N LYS A 568 -46.37 -4.95 9.46
CA LYS A 568 -46.52 -5.83 8.28
C LYS A 568 -46.80 -7.30 8.61
N THR A 569 -46.43 -7.80 9.79
CA THR A 569 -46.74 -9.18 10.23
C THR A 569 -48.23 -9.43 10.49
N GLN A 570 -49.10 -8.42 10.38
CA GLN A 570 -50.56 -8.59 10.41
C GLN A 570 -51.20 -8.70 9.02
N HIS A 571 -50.45 -8.52 7.93
CA HIS A 571 -50.91 -8.77 6.57
C HIS A 571 -49.85 -9.56 5.80
N GLU A 572 -49.99 -10.89 5.77
CA GLU A 572 -49.36 -11.70 4.73
C GLU A 572 -49.87 -11.19 3.38
N LYS A 573 -49.02 -10.47 2.64
CA LYS A 573 -49.32 -10.10 1.26
C LYS A 573 -49.30 -11.38 0.42
N VAL A 574 -50.49 -11.90 0.13
CA VAL A 574 -50.73 -12.90 -0.92
C VAL A 574 -50.01 -12.44 -2.19
N CYS A 575 -49.23 -13.33 -2.81
CA CYS A 575 -48.61 -13.04 -4.10
C CYS A 575 -49.72 -12.81 -5.14
N PRO A 576 -49.70 -11.71 -5.92
CA PRO A 576 -50.72 -11.50 -6.95
C PRO A 576 -50.76 -12.65 -7.98
N ALA A 577 -51.97 -12.99 -8.43
CA ALA A 577 -52.24 -14.17 -9.24
C ALA A 577 -51.48 -14.20 -10.57
N LEU A 578 -51.28 -13.03 -11.19
CA LEU A 578 -50.57 -12.87 -12.46
C LEU A 578 -49.16 -13.49 -12.42
N PHE A 579 -48.46 -13.29 -11.30
CA PHE A 579 -47.08 -13.73 -11.16
C PHE A 579 -46.95 -15.21 -10.80
N THR A 580 -48.05 -15.87 -10.41
CA THR A 580 -48.11 -17.31 -10.13
C THR A 580 -48.79 -18.11 -11.23
N ALA A 581 -49.53 -17.47 -12.14
CA ALA A 581 -50.18 -18.12 -13.27
C ALA A 581 -49.17 -18.87 -14.16
N THR A 582 -49.58 -20.03 -14.67
CA THR A 582 -48.89 -20.75 -15.73
C THR A 582 -49.29 -20.13 -17.07
N TRP A 583 -48.36 -19.44 -17.73
CA TRP A 583 -48.59 -18.89 -19.09
C TRP A 583 -48.26 -19.97 -20.12
N ASP A 584 -49.02 -21.05 -20.09
CA ASP A 584 -48.85 -22.10 -21.09
C ASP A 584 -49.39 -21.66 -22.46
N GLU A 585 -49.30 -22.54 -23.47
CA GLU A 585 -49.77 -22.23 -24.83
C GLU A 585 -51.28 -22.02 -24.91
N GLN A 586 -52.06 -22.47 -23.92
CA GLN A 586 -53.49 -22.21 -23.86
C GLN A 586 -53.77 -20.78 -23.39
N ALA A 587 -52.93 -20.27 -22.48
CA ALA A 587 -53.00 -18.90 -21.95
C ALA A 587 -52.46 -17.83 -22.91
N ALA A 588 -51.29 -18.06 -23.50
CA ALA A 588 -50.71 -17.14 -24.48
C ALA A 588 -49.81 -17.88 -25.48
N PRO A 589 -49.83 -17.50 -26.77
CA PRO A 589 -48.99 -18.16 -27.77
C PRO A 589 -47.51 -17.95 -27.48
N LYS A 590 -46.66 -18.88 -27.92
CA LYS A 590 -45.21 -18.73 -27.80
C LYS A 590 -44.71 -17.63 -28.73
N VAL A 591 -43.74 -16.87 -28.23
CA VAL A 591 -42.96 -15.93 -29.06
C VAL A 591 -42.30 -16.69 -30.22
N ASN A 592 -42.23 -16.06 -31.39
CA ASN A 592 -41.58 -16.62 -32.57
C ASN A 592 -40.10 -16.96 -32.28
N ALA A 593 -39.75 -18.24 -32.41
CA ALA A 593 -38.40 -18.72 -32.22
C ALA A 593 -37.60 -18.56 -33.52
N ILE A 594 -36.41 -17.98 -33.42
CA ILE A 594 -35.50 -17.76 -34.54
C ILE A 594 -34.25 -18.60 -34.32
N ASP A 595 -33.92 -19.45 -35.29
CA ASP A 595 -32.75 -20.33 -35.23
C ASP A 595 -31.54 -19.77 -35.99
N ASP A 596 -31.75 -18.86 -36.94
CA ASP A 596 -30.70 -18.27 -37.79
C ASP A 596 -30.71 -16.74 -37.70
N PRO A 597 -29.61 -16.11 -37.23
CA PRO A 597 -29.45 -14.66 -37.22
C PRO A 597 -29.61 -13.98 -38.59
N GLU A 598 -29.33 -14.66 -39.72
CA GLU A 598 -29.49 -14.05 -41.04
C GLU A 598 -30.96 -13.79 -41.39
N SER A 599 -31.88 -14.62 -40.89
CA SER A 599 -33.32 -14.42 -41.07
C SER A 599 -33.86 -13.14 -40.42
N LEU A 600 -33.13 -12.56 -39.46
CA LEU A 600 -33.49 -11.28 -38.84
C LEU A 600 -33.39 -10.08 -39.78
N LYS A 601 -32.54 -10.18 -40.81
CA LYS A 601 -32.32 -9.10 -41.78
C LYS A 601 -33.52 -8.81 -42.66
N ASP A 602 -34.45 -9.77 -42.79
CA ASP A 602 -35.71 -9.67 -43.53
C ASP A 602 -36.93 -9.97 -42.64
N GLY A 603 -36.71 -10.36 -41.38
CA GLY A 603 -37.77 -10.72 -40.43
C GLY A 603 -38.67 -9.55 -40.01
N ASP A 604 -39.80 -9.91 -39.39
CA ASP A 604 -40.75 -8.97 -38.78
C ASP A 604 -40.21 -8.46 -37.42
N TRP A 605 -40.08 -7.14 -37.28
CA TRP A 605 -39.66 -6.46 -36.05
C TRP A 605 -40.81 -5.68 -35.38
N ALA A 606 -42.03 -5.80 -35.90
CA ALA A 606 -43.23 -5.29 -35.22
C ALA A 606 -43.68 -6.24 -34.10
N SER A 607 -43.33 -7.52 -34.21
CA SER A 607 -43.65 -8.58 -33.25
C SER A 607 -42.42 -9.01 -32.42
N PRO A 608 -42.60 -9.47 -31.17
CA PRO A 608 -41.50 -10.01 -30.38
C PRO A 608 -41.00 -11.33 -30.98
N TRP A 609 -39.71 -11.57 -30.81
CA TRP A 609 -39.07 -12.82 -31.20
C TRP A 609 -37.99 -13.20 -30.17
N ILE A 610 -37.70 -14.50 -30.10
CA ILE A 610 -36.66 -15.05 -29.24
C ILE A 610 -35.70 -15.87 -30.09
N MET A 611 -34.40 -15.59 -29.97
CA MET A 611 -33.37 -16.44 -30.51
C MET A 611 -32.97 -17.45 -29.43
N VAL A 612 -33.27 -18.71 -29.68
CA VAL A 612 -32.92 -19.84 -28.82
C VAL A 612 -31.73 -20.58 -29.44
N ASN A 613 -31.08 -21.47 -28.68
CA ASN A 613 -29.91 -22.21 -29.15
C ASN A 613 -28.75 -21.30 -29.59
N THR A 614 -28.60 -20.13 -28.98
CA THR A 614 -27.55 -19.16 -29.31
C THR A 614 -26.13 -19.68 -29.08
N GLU A 615 -25.97 -20.81 -28.39
CA GLU A 615 -24.73 -21.60 -28.41
C GLU A 615 -24.33 -22.06 -29.83
N LYS A 616 -25.22 -22.02 -30.82
CA LYS A 616 -24.89 -22.25 -32.23
C LYS A 616 -24.45 -20.97 -32.96
N SER A 617 -24.75 -19.79 -32.39
CA SER A 617 -24.34 -18.51 -32.97
C SER A 617 -22.92 -18.15 -32.51
N GLU A 618 -21.97 -18.24 -33.42
CA GLU A 618 -20.58 -17.85 -33.17
C GLU A 618 -20.49 -16.36 -32.77
N ALA A 619 -21.31 -15.48 -33.35
CA ALA A 619 -21.32 -14.06 -33.01
C ALA A 619 -21.69 -13.79 -31.53
N VAL A 620 -22.66 -14.52 -30.98
CA VAL A 620 -23.07 -14.38 -29.56
C VAL A 620 -21.98 -14.91 -28.63
N LYS A 621 -21.40 -16.07 -28.97
CA LYS A 621 -20.29 -16.65 -28.23
C LYS A 621 -19.07 -15.75 -28.23
N GLU A 622 -18.71 -15.17 -29.38
CA GLU A 622 -17.60 -14.25 -29.51
C GLU A 622 -17.83 -12.98 -28.68
N CYS A 623 -19.03 -12.41 -28.71
CA CYS A 623 -19.37 -11.24 -27.91
C CYS A 623 -19.28 -11.53 -26.41
N ILE A 624 -19.98 -12.57 -25.92
CA ILE A 624 -20.00 -12.94 -24.49
C ILE A 624 -18.63 -13.46 -24.01
N GLY A 625 -17.92 -14.19 -24.87
CA GLY A 625 -16.57 -14.72 -24.63
C GLY A 625 -15.47 -13.67 -24.77
N GLY A 626 -15.78 -12.51 -25.36
CA GLY A 626 -14.89 -11.37 -25.49
C GLY A 626 -14.28 -10.99 -24.13
N THR A 627 -12.96 -10.80 -24.10
CA THR A 627 -12.23 -10.66 -22.83
C THR A 627 -12.74 -9.47 -21.99
N ALA A 628 -13.16 -8.37 -22.62
CA ALA A 628 -13.69 -7.22 -21.91
C ALA A 628 -15.09 -7.49 -21.34
N LEU A 629 -16.05 -7.89 -22.18
CA LEU A 629 -17.43 -8.13 -21.76
C LEU A 629 -17.53 -9.28 -20.74
N SER A 630 -16.79 -10.37 -20.94
CA SER A 630 -16.74 -11.52 -20.02
C SER A 630 -16.27 -11.10 -18.61
N ARG A 631 -15.24 -10.26 -18.53
CA ARG A 631 -14.76 -9.70 -17.24
C ARG A 631 -15.80 -8.81 -16.60
N SER A 632 -16.48 -7.97 -17.38
CA SER A 632 -17.52 -7.07 -16.90
C SER A 632 -18.73 -7.82 -16.37
N LEU A 633 -19.22 -8.82 -17.10
CA LEU A 633 -20.30 -9.71 -16.68
C LEU A 633 -19.94 -10.47 -15.39
N THR A 634 -18.73 -11.02 -15.31
CA THR A 634 -18.24 -11.72 -14.11
C THR A 634 -18.16 -10.77 -12.90
N SER A 635 -17.61 -9.58 -13.10
CA SER A 635 -17.51 -8.54 -12.08
C SER A 635 -18.89 -8.10 -11.60
N TRP A 636 -19.80 -7.84 -12.54
CA TRP A 636 -21.17 -7.43 -12.27
C TRP A 636 -21.94 -8.51 -11.52
N GLY A 637 -21.81 -9.78 -11.91
CA GLY A 637 -22.39 -10.94 -11.22
C GLY A 637 -22.05 -10.99 -9.71
N GLY A 638 -20.88 -10.50 -9.32
CA GLY A 638 -20.46 -10.39 -7.91
C GLY A 638 -20.91 -9.11 -7.18
N GLN A 639 -21.46 -8.14 -7.91
CA GLN A 639 -21.76 -6.79 -7.40
C GLN A 639 -23.25 -6.44 -7.41
N TYR A 640 -24.02 -6.86 -8.42
CA TYR A 640 -25.38 -6.37 -8.63
C TYR A 640 -26.32 -6.63 -7.44
N LYS A 641 -26.17 -7.76 -6.72
CA LYS A 641 -26.94 -8.02 -5.49
C LYS A 641 -26.68 -7.01 -4.38
N LYS A 642 -25.44 -6.50 -4.27
CA LYS A 642 -25.13 -5.43 -3.32
C LYS A 642 -25.76 -4.12 -3.76
N SER A 643 -25.72 -3.81 -5.06
CA SER A 643 -26.37 -2.64 -5.64
C SER A 643 -27.89 -2.70 -5.43
N MET A 644 -28.54 -3.84 -5.65
CA MET A 644 -29.95 -4.08 -5.34
C MET A 644 -30.27 -3.85 -3.87
N ALA A 645 -29.47 -4.42 -2.97
CA ALA A 645 -29.66 -4.26 -1.53
C ALA A 645 -29.49 -2.80 -1.07
N GLN A 646 -28.59 -2.05 -1.69
CA GLN A 646 -28.39 -0.63 -1.42
C GLN A 646 -29.54 0.22 -1.95
N ALA A 647 -29.98 -0.04 -3.19
CA ALA A 647 -31.07 0.70 -3.84
C ALA A 647 -32.47 0.28 -3.33
N LYS A 648 -32.57 -0.88 -2.65
CA LYS A 648 -33.84 -1.53 -2.27
C LYS A 648 -34.74 -1.82 -3.48
N LEU A 649 -34.13 -2.25 -4.59
CA LEU A 649 -34.81 -2.58 -5.84
C LEU A 649 -34.70 -4.08 -6.14
N HIS A 650 -35.65 -4.61 -6.90
CA HIS A 650 -35.65 -5.99 -7.40
C HIS A 650 -34.93 -6.16 -8.75
N HIS A 651 -34.58 -5.05 -9.39
CA HIS A 651 -33.85 -4.98 -10.65
C HIS A 651 -32.93 -3.75 -10.62
N VAL A 652 -31.71 -3.89 -11.13
CA VAL A 652 -30.72 -2.81 -11.24
C VAL A 652 -30.00 -2.88 -12.57
N THR A 653 -29.58 -1.73 -13.07
CA THR A 653 -28.80 -1.62 -14.31
C THR A 653 -27.50 -0.86 -14.08
N TYR A 654 -26.53 -1.09 -14.97
CA TYR A 654 -25.23 -0.41 -14.94
C TYR A 654 -24.74 -0.18 -16.38
N PRO A 655 -24.29 1.04 -16.74
CA PRO A 655 -23.88 1.32 -18.11
C PRO A 655 -22.59 0.59 -18.46
N LEU A 656 -22.51 0.06 -19.69
CA LEU A 656 -21.25 -0.41 -20.27
C LEU A 656 -20.48 0.77 -20.86
N ASP A 657 -19.18 0.74 -20.71
CA ASP A 657 -18.25 1.67 -21.35
C ASP A 657 -17.38 0.95 -22.42
N ALA A 658 -16.70 1.72 -23.26
CA ALA A 658 -15.84 1.18 -24.32
C ALA A 658 -14.74 0.22 -23.83
N LYS A 659 -14.29 0.35 -22.57
CA LYS A 659 -13.24 -0.52 -21.97
C LYS A 659 -13.80 -1.79 -21.36
N THR A 660 -15.12 -1.87 -21.19
CA THR A 660 -15.82 -2.94 -20.47
C THR A 660 -16.69 -3.82 -21.36
N GLY A 661 -16.57 -3.68 -22.69
CA GLY A 661 -17.26 -4.56 -23.63
C GLY A 661 -18.31 -3.87 -24.50
N LEU A 662 -18.45 -2.54 -24.44
CA LEU A 662 -19.50 -1.82 -25.18
C LEU A 662 -19.35 -1.98 -26.69
N ASN A 663 -18.12 -1.99 -27.21
CA ASN A 663 -17.87 -2.10 -28.65
C ASN A 663 -18.28 -3.48 -29.18
N GLU A 664 -18.00 -4.54 -28.42
CA GLU A 664 -18.40 -5.91 -28.74
C GLU A 664 -19.92 -6.08 -28.72
N VAL A 665 -20.61 -5.41 -27.78
CA VAL A 665 -22.08 -5.39 -27.75
C VAL A 665 -22.62 -4.60 -28.94
N ASN A 666 -22.10 -3.41 -29.24
CA ASN A 666 -22.60 -2.62 -30.37
C ASN A 666 -22.39 -3.35 -31.71
N ALA A 667 -21.22 -3.96 -31.93
CA ALA A 667 -20.95 -4.72 -33.15
C ALA A 667 -21.91 -5.91 -33.34
N LEU A 668 -22.23 -6.64 -32.25
CA LEU A 668 -23.21 -7.73 -32.30
C LEU A 668 -24.61 -7.24 -32.71
N PHE A 669 -24.98 -6.05 -32.24
CA PHE A 669 -26.29 -5.46 -32.51
C PHE A 669 -26.39 -4.85 -33.91
N ASP A 670 -25.31 -4.26 -34.39
CA ASP A 670 -25.19 -3.76 -35.77
C ASP A 670 -25.34 -4.91 -36.76
N LEU A 671 -24.76 -6.08 -36.46
CA LEU A 671 -24.89 -7.29 -37.26
C LEU A 671 -26.35 -7.75 -37.46
N TRP A 672 -27.18 -7.68 -36.41
CA TRP A 672 -28.56 -8.20 -36.45
C TRP A 672 -29.58 -7.23 -36.99
N ILE A 673 -29.53 -5.97 -36.56
CA ILE A 673 -30.53 -4.98 -36.92
C ILE A 673 -30.23 -4.42 -38.32
N GLY A 674 -28.94 -4.24 -38.64
CA GLY A 674 -28.48 -3.52 -39.82
C GLY A 674 -28.75 -2.01 -39.75
N ASP A 675 -27.90 -1.21 -40.39
CA ASP A 675 -27.97 0.25 -40.32
C ASP A 675 -29.22 0.82 -41.01
N GLY A 676 -29.75 0.13 -42.02
CA GLY A 676 -30.91 0.59 -42.79
C GLY A 676 -32.24 0.62 -42.02
N ARG A 677 -32.35 -0.11 -40.90
CA ARG A 677 -33.60 -0.25 -40.11
C ARG A 677 -33.64 0.64 -38.87
N LYS A 678 -32.49 1.03 -38.35
CA LYS A 678 -32.39 1.92 -37.19
C LYS A 678 -32.82 3.33 -37.59
N VAL A 679 -33.53 4.00 -36.69
CA VAL A 679 -33.79 5.44 -36.83
C VAL A 679 -32.66 6.19 -36.16
N ASP A 680 -32.02 7.08 -36.92
CA ASP A 680 -31.01 7.99 -36.39
C ASP A 680 -31.69 9.13 -35.63
N ILE A 681 -31.44 9.18 -34.32
CA ILE A 681 -31.93 10.21 -33.42
C ILE A 681 -30.80 11.05 -32.84
N SER A 682 -29.59 11.00 -33.43
CA SER A 682 -28.40 11.71 -32.95
C SER A 682 -28.61 13.22 -32.81
N GLU A 683 -29.43 13.81 -33.67
CA GLU A 683 -29.80 15.24 -33.65
C GLU A 683 -30.73 15.62 -32.47
N VAL A 684 -31.42 14.65 -31.86
CA VAL A 684 -32.23 14.89 -30.66
C VAL A 684 -31.29 15.02 -29.46
N LYS A 685 -31.57 15.91 -28.51
CA LYS A 685 -30.71 16.15 -27.34
C LYS A 685 -30.33 14.85 -26.61
N GLY A 686 -29.07 14.45 -26.79
CA GLY A 686 -28.41 13.22 -26.31
C GLY A 686 -28.97 11.89 -26.84
N GLY A 687 -29.64 11.92 -27.99
CA GLY A 687 -29.99 10.72 -28.75
C GLY A 687 -28.75 9.92 -29.19
N SER A 688 -27.62 10.58 -29.49
CA SER A 688 -26.34 9.89 -29.75
C SER A 688 -25.92 8.99 -28.58
N ALA A 689 -26.00 9.50 -27.35
CA ALA A 689 -25.66 8.74 -26.15
C ALA A 689 -26.62 7.55 -25.94
N PHE A 690 -27.92 7.72 -26.25
CA PHE A 690 -28.89 6.63 -26.21
C PHE A 690 -28.58 5.54 -27.23
N MET A 691 -28.28 5.93 -28.48
CA MET A 691 -27.98 5.00 -29.56
C MET A 691 -26.71 4.18 -29.28
N GLU A 692 -25.71 4.80 -28.65
CA GLU A 692 -24.46 4.12 -28.30
C GLU A 692 -24.58 3.27 -27.03
N ALA A 693 -25.44 3.65 -26.09
CA ALA A 693 -25.50 3.01 -24.78
C ALA A 693 -25.87 1.52 -24.84
N ALA A 694 -25.20 0.72 -24.02
CA ALA A 694 -25.62 -0.62 -23.65
C ALA A 694 -25.50 -0.76 -22.12
N TRP A 695 -26.34 -1.61 -21.53
CA TRP A 695 -26.47 -1.69 -20.08
C TRP A 695 -26.36 -3.12 -19.61
N LEU A 696 -25.55 -3.35 -18.58
CA LEU A 696 -25.67 -4.54 -17.75
C LEU A 696 -26.96 -4.44 -16.93
N PHE A 697 -27.61 -5.57 -16.70
CA PHE A 697 -28.76 -5.65 -15.80
C PHE A 697 -28.60 -6.82 -14.82
N GLY A 698 -29.27 -6.73 -13.68
CA GLY A 698 -29.33 -7.81 -12.69
C GLY A 698 -30.66 -7.82 -11.97
N CYS A 699 -31.19 -9.02 -11.74
CA CYS A 699 -32.51 -9.23 -11.14
C CYS A 699 -32.41 -10.03 -9.83
N SER A 700 -33.29 -9.74 -8.88
CA SER A 700 -33.51 -10.61 -7.73
C SER A 700 -34.16 -11.94 -8.17
N ALA A 701 -33.97 -13.01 -7.41
CA ALA A 701 -34.69 -14.27 -7.61
C ALA A 701 -36.20 -14.15 -7.29
N GLU A 702 -36.60 -13.10 -6.58
CA GLU A 702 -37.99 -12.79 -6.24
C GLU A 702 -38.59 -11.69 -7.13
N MET A 703 -37.92 -11.33 -8.23
CA MET A 703 -38.35 -10.24 -9.10
C MET A 703 -39.68 -10.58 -9.79
N LYS A 704 -40.64 -9.68 -9.61
CA LYS A 704 -41.97 -9.69 -10.23
C LYS A 704 -42.23 -8.28 -10.75
N HIS A 705 -42.33 -8.13 -12.05
CA HIS A 705 -42.45 -6.83 -12.68
C HIS A 705 -43.50 -6.85 -13.78
N VAL A 706 -44.24 -5.76 -13.93
CA VAL A 706 -45.06 -5.45 -15.10
C VAL A 706 -44.83 -3.97 -15.42
N GLY A 707 -44.57 -3.66 -16.67
CA GLY A 707 -44.34 -2.28 -17.10
C GLY A 707 -43.81 -2.17 -18.52
N PHE A 708 -43.65 -0.93 -18.96
CA PHE A 708 -43.07 -0.60 -20.26
C PHE A 708 -41.54 -0.77 -20.26
N ASN A 709 -41.00 -1.01 -21.46
CA ASN A 709 -39.57 -0.93 -21.70
C ASN A 709 -39.03 0.49 -21.43
N THR A 710 -37.73 0.59 -21.16
CA THR A 710 -37.07 1.89 -20.92
C THR A 710 -37.27 2.83 -22.10
N ASN A 711 -37.70 4.06 -21.82
CA ASN A 711 -38.08 5.08 -22.80
C ASN A 711 -39.18 4.65 -23.79
N HIS A 712 -39.94 3.60 -23.45
CA HIS A 712 -40.88 2.92 -24.36
C HIS A 712 -40.26 2.44 -25.67
N ALA A 713 -38.92 2.38 -25.75
CA ALA A 713 -38.20 1.95 -26.93
C ALA A 713 -38.26 0.43 -27.10
N GLY A 714 -37.90 -0.05 -28.29
CA GLY A 714 -37.61 -1.45 -28.50
C GLY A 714 -36.45 -1.88 -27.61
N LEU A 715 -36.47 -3.12 -27.13
CA LEU A 715 -35.50 -3.66 -26.20
C LEU A 715 -34.98 -4.98 -26.72
N ILE A 716 -33.66 -5.12 -26.78
CA ILE A 716 -33.02 -6.43 -26.91
C ILE A 716 -32.35 -6.75 -25.59
N LYS A 717 -32.59 -7.95 -25.09
CA LYS A 717 -32.13 -8.44 -23.79
C LYS A 717 -31.44 -9.78 -23.98
N VAL A 718 -30.20 -9.88 -23.48
CA VAL A 718 -29.39 -11.09 -23.54
C VAL A 718 -29.06 -11.53 -22.12
N LEU A 719 -29.35 -12.78 -21.80
CA LEU A 719 -29.12 -13.31 -20.45
C LEU A 719 -27.76 -14.02 -20.37
N ALA A 720 -26.88 -13.61 -19.46
CA ALA A 720 -25.59 -14.27 -19.28
C ALA A 720 -25.67 -15.43 -18.29
N VAL A 721 -26.51 -15.30 -17.25
CA VAL A 721 -26.77 -16.33 -16.23
C VAL A 721 -28.21 -16.19 -15.73
N GLY A 722 -28.84 -17.33 -15.45
CA GLY A 722 -30.16 -17.43 -14.84
C GLY A 722 -31.25 -17.75 -15.85
N GLU A 723 -32.49 -17.50 -15.44
CA GLU A 723 -33.68 -17.68 -16.26
C GLU A 723 -34.75 -16.66 -15.85
N VAL A 724 -35.45 -16.08 -16.83
CA VAL A 724 -36.56 -15.15 -16.61
C VAL A 724 -37.71 -15.48 -17.55
N ARG A 725 -38.90 -15.69 -16.98
CA ARG A 725 -40.13 -15.90 -17.73
C ARG A 725 -40.75 -14.55 -18.09
N HIS A 726 -41.14 -14.40 -19.35
CA HIS A 726 -41.76 -13.19 -19.88
C HIS A 726 -43.15 -13.50 -20.44
N LEU A 727 -44.10 -12.63 -20.14
CA LEU A 727 -45.35 -12.46 -20.88
C LEU A 727 -45.32 -11.06 -21.49
N LEU A 728 -45.40 -10.99 -22.81
CA LEU A 728 -45.27 -9.78 -23.62
C LEU A 728 -46.66 -9.41 -24.12
N LEU A 729 -47.04 -8.15 -23.97
CA LEU A 729 -48.36 -7.64 -24.30
C LEU A 729 -48.21 -6.45 -25.23
N GLU A 730 -48.85 -6.47 -26.39
CA GLU A 730 -48.95 -5.28 -27.23
C GLU A 730 -49.92 -4.31 -26.56
N TRP A 731 -49.47 -3.09 -26.27
CA TRP A 731 -50.22 -2.18 -25.40
C TRP A 731 -51.61 -1.84 -25.95
N GLN A 732 -51.73 -1.56 -27.25
CA GLN A 732 -52.98 -1.12 -27.87
C GLN A 732 -54.07 -2.21 -27.76
N SER A 733 -53.77 -3.42 -28.25
CA SER A 733 -54.72 -4.54 -28.20
C SER A 733 -54.97 -5.04 -26.78
N PHE A 734 -53.97 -4.98 -25.89
CA PHE A 734 -54.16 -5.32 -24.47
C PHE A 734 -55.14 -4.38 -23.77
N VAL A 735 -54.97 -3.06 -23.93
CA VAL A 735 -55.81 -2.06 -23.24
C VAL A 735 -57.25 -2.19 -23.69
N GLU A 736 -57.49 -2.29 -25.00
CA GLU A 736 -58.83 -2.46 -25.58
C GLU A 736 -59.52 -3.71 -25.00
N ALA A 737 -58.87 -4.87 -25.06
CA ALA A 737 -59.42 -6.13 -24.55
C ALA A 737 -59.59 -6.12 -23.02
N PHE A 738 -58.67 -5.50 -22.27
CA PHE A 738 -58.70 -5.51 -20.81
C PHE A 738 -59.76 -4.56 -20.26
N GLN A 739 -59.91 -3.35 -20.82
CA GLN A 739 -60.97 -2.41 -20.46
C GLN A 739 -62.35 -3.00 -20.76
N GLU A 740 -62.54 -3.61 -21.94
CA GLU A 740 -63.78 -4.32 -22.26
C GLU A 740 -64.09 -5.42 -21.23
N SER A 741 -63.06 -6.13 -20.77
CA SER A 741 -63.19 -7.20 -19.77
C SER A 741 -63.49 -6.70 -18.35
N LEU A 742 -63.27 -5.41 -18.06
CA LEU A 742 -63.54 -4.77 -16.77
C LEU A 742 -64.95 -4.16 -16.70
N GLY A 743 -65.57 -3.86 -17.85
CA GLY A 743 -66.91 -3.28 -17.96
C GLY A 743 -66.95 -1.75 -17.80
N ASP A 744 -68.16 -1.22 -17.55
CA ASP A 744 -68.45 0.21 -17.50
C ASP A 744 -67.61 0.96 -16.44
N GLY A 745 -67.01 2.08 -16.83
CA GLY A 745 -66.15 2.91 -15.96
C GLY A 745 -64.66 2.53 -15.99
N SER A 746 -64.25 1.66 -16.90
CA SER A 746 -62.83 1.36 -17.18
C SER A 746 -62.16 2.35 -18.15
N ASP A 747 -62.97 3.16 -18.85
CA ASP A 747 -62.51 4.23 -19.72
C ASP A 747 -61.80 5.33 -18.93
N GLY A 748 -60.57 5.66 -19.33
CA GLY A 748 -59.77 6.71 -18.69
C GLY A 748 -58.94 6.27 -17.48
N LEU A 749 -58.85 4.97 -17.18
CA LEU A 749 -57.87 4.46 -16.21
C LEU A 749 -56.44 4.80 -16.66
N SER A 750 -55.61 5.21 -15.71
CA SER A 750 -54.18 5.43 -15.98
C SER A 750 -53.49 4.08 -16.28
N PRO A 751 -52.37 4.08 -17.03
CA PRO A 751 -51.60 2.85 -17.25
C PRO A 751 -51.19 2.16 -15.96
N GLU A 752 -50.84 2.92 -14.92
CA GLU A 752 -50.52 2.40 -13.59
C GLU A 752 -51.71 1.69 -12.95
N ASP A 753 -52.92 2.26 -13.04
CA ASP A 753 -54.14 1.64 -12.52
C ASP A 753 -54.48 0.34 -13.26
N LEU A 754 -54.29 0.34 -14.59
CA LEU A 754 -54.45 -0.86 -15.41
C LEU A 754 -53.45 -1.95 -14.98
N PHE A 755 -52.19 -1.61 -14.72
CA PHE A 755 -51.21 -2.58 -14.23
C PHE A 755 -51.54 -3.11 -12.84
N GLU A 756 -52.01 -2.26 -11.91
CA GLU A 756 -52.41 -2.74 -10.57
C GLU A 756 -53.59 -3.72 -10.65
N LYS A 757 -54.60 -3.42 -11.47
CA LYS A 757 -55.73 -4.35 -11.72
C LYS A 757 -55.25 -5.62 -12.42
N PHE A 758 -54.36 -5.50 -13.39
CA PHE A 758 -53.88 -6.65 -14.16
C PHE A 758 -53.07 -7.64 -13.33
N LYS A 759 -52.43 -7.21 -12.23
CA LYS A 759 -51.74 -8.12 -11.29
C LYS A 759 -52.67 -9.16 -10.66
N GLU A 760 -53.98 -8.90 -10.62
CA GLU A 760 -54.99 -9.82 -10.10
C GLU A 760 -55.43 -10.87 -11.14
N ALA A 761 -55.04 -10.71 -12.42
CA ALA A 761 -55.38 -11.65 -13.48
C ALA A 761 -54.78 -13.03 -13.22
N ASP A 762 -55.63 -14.05 -13.15
CA ASP A 762 -55.24 -15.45 -13.12
C ASP A 762 -55.10 -16.01 -14.54
N GLU A 763 -54.77 -17.29 -14.64
CA GLU A 763 -54.61 -17.99 -15.93
C GLU A 763 -55.88 -17.90 -16.80
N ASN A 764 -57.06 -18.04 -16.20
CA ASN A 764 -58.34 -17.94 -16.91
C ASN A 764 -58.55 -16.54 -17.49
N LYS A 765 -58.19 -15.49 -16.74
CA LYS A 765 -58.31 -14.12 -17.22
C LYS A 765 -57.35 -13.85 -18.39
N ILE A 766 -56.14 -14.41 -18.37
CA ILE A 766 -55.20 -14.29 -19.48
C ILE A 766 -55.77 -14.99 -20.73
N ILE A 767 -56.31 -16.21 -20.60
CA ILE A 767 -56.99 -16.93 -21.69
C ILE A 767 -58.16 -16.09 -22.25
N GLU A 768 -58.96 -15.48 -21.38
CA GLU A 768 -60.06 -14.61 -21.76
C GLU A 768 -59.58 -13.43 -22.61
N LEU A 769 -58.52 -12.74 -22.18
CA LEU A 769 -57.97 -11.59 -22.89
C LEU A 769 -57.44 -11.97 -24.27
N CYS A 770 -56.77 -13.12 -24.38
CA CYS A 770 -56.30 -13.62 -25.68
C CYS A 770 -57.48 -13.86 -26.63
N LYS A 771 -58.59 -14.42 -26.13
CA LYS A 771 -59.82 -14.66 -26.93
C LYS A 771 -60.53 -13.37 -27.33
N ARG A 772 -60.40 -12.30 -26.54
CA ARG A 772 -60.92 -10.95 -26.85
C ARG A 772 -60.02 -10.16 -27.81
N GLY A 773 -58.93 -10.75 -28.29
CA GLY A 773 -58.06 -10.11 -29.28
C GLY A 773 -56.85 -9.38 -28.68
N ALA A 774 -56.55 -9.53 -27.38
CA ALA A 774 -55.29 -9.04 -26.84
C ALA A 774 -54.12 -9.80 -27.49
N ASN A 775 -53.23 -9.07 -28.16
CA ASN A 775 -52.03 -9.65 -28.76
C ASN A 775 -50.98 -9.86 -27.66
N MET A 776 -50.79 -11.12 -27.28
CA MET A 776 -49.93 -11.52 -26.18
C MET A 776 -48.99 -12.62 -26.65
N SER A 777 -47.79 -12.70 -26.08
CA SER A 777 -46.88 -13.81 -26.35
C SER A 777 -46.03 -14.14 -25.13
N GLN A 778 -45.69 -15.41 -24.95
CA GLN A 778 -44.88 -15.86 -23.81
C GLN A 778 -43.58 -16.50 -24.25
N CYS A 779 -42.54 -16.33 -23.43
CA CYS A 779 -41.28 -17.03 -23.59
C CYS A 779 -40.53 -17.16 -22.26
N ILE A 780 -39.61 -18.13 -22.21
CA ILE A 780 -38.63 -18.26 -21.12
C ILE A 780 -37.28 -17.89 -21.69
N LEU A 781 -36.71 -16.78 -21.21
CA LEU A 781 -35.37 -16.34 -21.57
C LEU A 781 -34.36 -17.08 -20.70
N LYS A 782 -33.58 -17.99 -21.30
CA LYS A 782 -32.54 -18.75 -20.61
C LYS A 782 -31.16 -18.17 -20.89
N LYS A 783 -30.15 -18.77 -20.25
CA LYS A 783 -28.75 -18.43 -20.47
C LYS A 783 -28.41 -18.44 -21.97
N HIS A 784 -27.80 -17.35 -22.41
CA HIS A 784 -27.39 -17.00 -23.76
C HIS A 784 -28.52 -16.68 -24.74
N ASP A 785 -29.78 -16.96 -24.42
CA ASP A 785 -30.90 -16.59 -25.30
C ASP A 785 -30.97 -15.06 -25.46
N ILE A 786 -31.53 -14.64 -26.59
CA ILE A 786 -31.73 -13.23 -26.93
C ILE A 786 -33.22 -13.02 -27.13
N LEU A 787 -33.80 -12.06 -26.41
CA LEU A 787 -35.17 -11.63 -26.58
C LEU A 787 -35.20 -10.24 -27.16
N PHE A 788 -35.98 -10.04 -28.22
CA PHE A 788 -36.39 -8.72 -28.69
C PHE A 788 -37.85 -8.44 -28.32
N VAL A 789 -38.06 -7.25 -27.78
CA VAL A 789 -39.38 -6.70 -27.45
C VAL A 789 -39.55 -5.40 -28.25
N PRO A 790 -40.57 -5.29 -29.11
CA PRO A 790 -40.78 -4.09 -29.92
C PRO A 790 -41.18 -2.86 -29.10
N THR A 791 -41.13 -1.70 -29.76
CA THR A 791 -41.65 -0.43 -29.21
C THR A 791 -43.15 -0.55 -28.99
N GLY A 792 -43.67 -0.02 -27.88
CA GLY A 792 -45.11 -0.06 -27.56
C GLY A 792 -45.60 -1.37 -26.93
N TRP A 793 -44.70 -2.29 -26.59
CA TRP A 793 -45.02 -3.51 -25.84
C TRP A 793 -44.76 -3.34 -24.33
N VAL A 794 -45.57 -4.02 -23.53
CA VAL A 794 -45.44 -4.16 -22.08
C VAL A 794 -44.86 -5.53 -21.76
N THR A 795 -43.95 -5.56 -20.78
CA THR A 795 -43.31 -6.79 -20.31
C THR A 795 -43.78 -7.14 -18.91
N VAL A 796 -44.30 -8.34 -18.73
CA VAL A 796 -44.43 -8.99 -17.42
C VAL A 796 -43.24 -9.92 -17.24
N GLU A 797 -42.42 -9.68 -16.21
CA GLU A 797 -41.23 -10.49 -15.94
C GLU A 797 -41.35 -11.18 -14.59
N VAL A 798 -41.07 -12.49 -14.57
CA VAL A 798 -40.95 -13.29 -13.35
C VAL A 798 -39.61 -14.03 -13.39
N SER A 799 -38.74 -13.74 -12.42
CA SER A 799 -37.47 -14.45 -12.29
C SER A 799 -37.67 -15.87 -11.75
N SER A 800 -36.95 -16.84 -12.30
CA SER A 800 -36.86 -18.19 -11.73
C SER A 800 -36.00 -18.19 -10.46
N ASP A 801 -36.11 -19.23 -9.63
CA ASP A 801 -35.32 -19.37 -8.38
C ASP A 801 -33.85 -19.74 -8.69
N CYS A 802 -33.13 -18.80 -9.30
CA CYS A 802 -31.74 -18.91 -9.66
C CYS A 802 -30.87 -18.08 -8.71
N THR A 803 -29.73 -18.63 -8.29
CA THR A 803 -28.82 -17.90 -7.39
C THR A 803 -28.29 -16.62 -8.03
N LEU A 804 -28.09 -16.58 -9.35
CA LEU A 804 -27.68 -15.37 -10.07
C LEU A 804 -28.53 -15.17 -11.32
N ILE A 805 -29.00 -13.95 -11.54
CA ILE A 805 -29.76 -13.58 -12.74
C ILE A 805 -29.24 -12.24 -13.23
N TYR A 806 -28.48 -12.25 -14.32
CA TYR A 806 -27.90 -11.04 -14.88
C TYR A 806 -27.53 -11.23 -16.36
N GLY A 807 -27.42 -10.11 -17.06
CA GLY A 807 -27.11 -10.07 -18.48
C GLY A 807 -26.84 -8.65 -18.95
N PHE A 808 -27.02 -8.41 -20.24
CA PHE A 808 -26.93 -7.09 -20.83
C PHE A 808 -28.11 -6.82 -21.77
N ARG A 809 -28.40 -5.55 -21.96
CA ARG A 809 -29.52 -5.07 -22.77
C ARG A 809 -29.15 -3.80 -23.51
N LYS A 810 -29.86 -3.53 -24.59
CA LYS A 810 -29.77 -2.27 -25.33
C LYS A 810 -31.14 -1.91 -25.88
N SER A 811 -31.42 -0.62 -25.89
CA SER A 811 -32.66 -0.05 -26.39
C SER A 811 -32.46 0.51 -27.78
N VAL A 812 -33.50 0.46 -28.63
CA VAL A 812 -33.42 0.87 -30.03
C VAL A 812 -34.77 1.39 -30.53
N PHE A 813 -34.73 2.34 -31.45
CA PHE A 813 -35.87 2.78 -32.25
C PHE A 813 -35.70 2.29 -33.69
N LEU A 814 -36.73 1.64 -34.21
CA LEU A 814 -36.73 1.03 -35.55
C LEU A 814 -37.75 1.73 -36.44
N LYS A 815 -37.49 1.75 -37.75
CA LYS A 815 -38.43 2.28 -38.74
C LYS A 815 -39.76 1.51 -38.65
N GLY A 816 -40.87 2.22 -38.84
CA GLY A 816 -42.22 1.66 -38.74
C GLY A 816 -42.80 1.64 -37.32
N SER A 817 -42.05 2.06 -36.29
CA SER A 817 -42.57 2.09 -34.90
C SER A 817 -43.24 3.42 -34.50
N ALA A 818 -43.50 4.33 -35.46
CA ALA A 818 -44.03 5.67 -35.16
C ALA A 818 -45.40 5.63 -34.48
N GLU A 819 -46.30 4.78 -34.96
CA GLU A 819 -47.65 4.66 -34.40
C GLU A 819 -47.63 4.14 -32.96
N ALA A 820 -46.91 3.04 -32.72
CA ALA A 820 -46.72 2.47 -31.39
C ALA A 820 -46.07 3.48 -30.43
N TYR A 821 -45.05 4.21 -30.90
CA TYR A 821 -44.38 5.23 -30.09
C TYR A 821 -45.27 6.46 -29.83
N SER A 822 -46.14 6.83 -30.76
CA SER A 822 -47.11 7.93 -30.56
C SER A 822 -48.04 7.66 -29.37
N THR A 823 -48.37 6.38 -29.14
CA THR A 823 -49.17 5.96 -27.98
C THR A 823 -48.39 6.15 -26.68
N ALA A 824 -47.09 5.82 -26.68
CA ALA A 824 -46.21 6.07 -25.53
C ALA A 824 -46.07 7.58 -25.22
N VAL A 825 -45.97 8.44 -26.23
CA VAL A 825 -45.97 9.91 -26.04
C VAL A 825 -47.25 10.38 -25.36
N LYS A 826 -48.43 9.87 -25.79
CA LYS A 826 -49.72 10.21 -25.17
C LYS A 826 -49.78 9.78 -23.70
N ILE A 827 -49.30 8.57 -23.38
CA ILE A 827 -49.23 8.06 -22.01
C ILE A 827 -48.42 9.01 -21.12
N VAL A 828 -47.18 9.33 -21.52
CA VAL A 828 -46.28 10.17 -20.71
C VAL A 828 -46.81 11.60 -20.58
N LYS A 829 -47.45 12.12 -21.64
CA LYS A 829 -48.11 13.43 -21.65
C LYS A 829 -49.29 13.48 -20.67
N GLY A 830 -50.10 12.43 -20.62
CA GLY A 830 -51.20 12.29 -19.66
C GLY A 830 -50.73 12.23 -18.19
N GLY A 831 -49.55 11.67 -17.94
CA GLY A 831 -48.93 11.60 -16.60
C GLY A 831 -48.14 12.86 -16.16
N GLY A 832 -48.06 13.90 -17.00
CA GLY A 832 -47.31 15.13 -16.68
C GLY A 832 -45.78 14.98 -16.71
N GLY A 833 -45.25 14.04 -17.49
CA GLY A 833 -43.81 13.79 -17.58
C GLY A 833 -43.02 14.98 -18.16
N LYS A 834 -41.81 15.26 -17.65
CA LYS A 834 -40.98 16.39 -18.11
C LYS A 834 -40.27 16.14 -19.45
N SER A 835 -40.28 14.92 -19.94
CA SER A 835 -39.57 14.47 -21.15
C SER A 835 -40.41 14.49 -22.43
N VAL A 836 -41.66 14.95 -22.38
CA VAL A 836 -42.63 14.89 -23.50
C VAL A 836 -42.08 15.55 -24.77
N THR A 837 -41.50 16.75 -24.67
CA THR A 837 -40.93 17.47 -25.83
C THR A 837 -39.86 16.65 -26.55
N ARG A 838 -39.02 15.94 -25.79
CA ARG A 838 -37.96 15.09 -26.34
C ARG A 838 -38.56 13.86 -27.04
N MET A 839 -39.57 13.24 -26.43
CA MET A 839 -40.28 12.11 -27.06
C MET A 839 -41.04 12.55 -28.33
N GLU A 840 -41.61 13.76 -28.37
CA GLU A 840 -42.23 14.33 -29.57
C GLU A 840 -41.20 14.53 -30.70
N GLN A 841 -39.97 14.97 -30.38
CA GLN A 841 -38.86 15.05 -31.37
C GLN A 841 -38.44 13.68 -31.90
N ILE A 842 -38.36 12.65 -31.03
CA ILE A 842 -38.07 11.27 -31.45
C ILE A 842 -39.20 10.74 -32.33
N LEU A 843 -40.45 11.01 -31.97
CA LEU A 843 -41.61 10.61 -32.77
C LEU A 843 -41.55 11.20 -34.17
N GLU A 844 -41.10 12.45 -34.32
CA GLU A 844 -40.95 13.08 -35.64
C GLU A 844 -39.85 12.43 -36.48
N LYS A 845 -38.77 11.94 -35.84
CA LYS A 845 -37.74 11.15 -36.54
C LYS A 845 -38.21 9.75 -36.93
N LEU A 846 -39.21 9.21 -36.24
CA LEU A 846 -39.77 7.89 -36.51
C LEU A 846 -40.80 7.88 -37.66
N LYS A 847 -41.40 9.03 -37.95
CA LYS A 847 -42.27 9.24 -39.13
C LYS A 847 -41.41 9.39 -40.38
#